data_AF-A0A7S1Q6L3-F1
#
_entry.id   AF-A0A7S1Q6L3-F1
#
_cell.length_a   1.000
_cell.length_b   1.000
_cell.length_c   1.000
_cell.angle_alpha   90.00
_cell.angle_beta   90.00
_cell.angle_gamma   90.00
#
_symmetry.space_group_name_H-M   'P 1'
#
loop_
_entity.id
_entity.type
_entity.pdbx_description
1 polymer ?
#
loop_
_entity_poly.entity_id
_entity_poly.type
_entity_poly.pdbx_seq_one_letter_code
_entity_poly.pdbx_strand_id
1 'polypeptide(L)'
;LVCPEVPGFCAERRMEVRMMAPGSMVANVDFVESVFGNAGEASLPENNAALDVDHWSGQTGCLILAPHLVRTKKKDLGLPRWEDATERQRRDSMAWKDENELYNDGGAFKICVRTKQGVCVALIADNYFGYCKKEVKTQLTFACNFFGTEEEHAGGALAWASRSWGSEFKEDYRVLRPNHHYEGAVESYCFKEALALLGEEVEVKPEGYAVDRAFPDIIYVPEDAVANINSGRFTWAGGEVFLVPGHVYIHPSGYQVGLETRLGKTGWHIRGTVAEPCNCHKPSTVSGGGKSEISKLLSDMITFGDARIDDVHTDLFYVDMILKRNYNDRFPANRGQGLPLLDSRVTLGSVIKMLTRSEDHCPDYNEWLETIPHHIRCLVFLVKHHYKPSWGKDWKSHITAELVDGANGSSVHVEGKRVVTQYLRIGRTPSKKERKFQLRYDFVPAQKIQTEDDITSSIVVPRERLEHLNEQIKTPAVKLLKNCELRLFQRPDDAIVRGCDTKCEEDMAGDGNFISNFDPLTAEEAEVLTKQAVAFDQFTEPMQDRLRRAAKQAPGKYVVSSDHFRMVNGKPTANPRYLQVRTDFSMARERRVAEVSARLRRRIPLGKPVHHPVNGVLPGRRNNPPDTLADGTPIRPLAVFSPIHYQDLPELFMEFISSLTGKSPSTTGAGSEGALTKGPFNALRFTADLNNTLVGMILCGYAGFSSAAGYIGRRKVDHDISLLVPEVWCRMSEDERDPEYLIRNGFLEKVEDIELSGRTVLAS
;
A
#
# COMPACT_ATOMS: atom_id res chain seq x y z
N LEU A 1 -11.59 -18.16 5.03
CA LEU A 1 -12.51 -17.16 5.60
C LEU A 1 -13.46 -16.72 4.49
N VAL A 2 -14.78 -16.92 4.65
CA VAL A 2 -15.82 -16.62 3.66
C VAL A 2 -16.58 -15.32 4.00
N CYS A 3 -16.83 -15.09 5.29
CA CYS A 3 -17.47 -13.88 5.80
C CYS A 3 -16.66 -13.34 6.98
N PRO A 4 -16.13 -12.11 6.93
CA PRO A 4 -15.49 -11.49 8.09
C PRO A 4 -16.47 -11.30 9.25
N GLU A 5 -15.96 -11.35 10.47
CA GLU A 5 -16.75 -10.97 11.64
C GLU A 5 -17.10 -9.48 11.61
N VAL A 6 -18.36 -9.18 11.94
CA VAL A 6 -18.83 -7.82 12.17
C VAL A 6 -19.62 -7.84 13.48
N PRO A 7 -19.00 -7.43 14.61
CA PRO A 7 -19.66 -7.44 15.92
C PRO A 7 -21.04 -6.76 15.89
N GLY A 8 -22.06 -7.46 16.41
CA GLY A 8 -23.45 -7.00 16.41
C GLY A 8 -24.22 -7.20 15.09
N PHE A 9 -23.57 -7.70 14.04
CA PHE A 9 -24.19 -7.96 12.74
C PHE A 9 -24.05 -9.42 12.30
N CYS A 10 -22.82 -9.94 12.19
CA CYS A 10 -22.57 -11.33 11.83
C CYS A 10 -21.29 -11.91 12.45
N ALA A 11 -21.32 -13.20 12.77
CA ALA A 11 -20.13 -13.94 13.18
C ALA A 11 -19.20 -14.19 11.98
N GLU A 12 -17.92 -14.46 12.28
CA GLU A 12 -16.98 -14.94 11.27
C GLU A 12 -17.47 -16.28 10.70
N ARG A 13 -17.46 -16.46 9.37
CA ARG A 13 -17.77 -17.74 8.75
C ARG A 13 -16.68 -18.24 7.81
N ARG A 14 -16.44 -19.54 7.84
CA ARG A 14 -15.39 -20.24 7.08
C ARG A 14 -16.00 -21.41 6.32
N MET A 15 -15.45 -21.69 5.14
CA MET A 15 -15.62 -22.98 4.48
C MET A 15 -14.57 -23.96 5.02
N GLU A 16 -14.85 -25.25 4.92
CA GLU A 16 -13.82 -26.29 5.12
C GLU A 16 -13.23 -26.71 3.77
N VAL A 17 -11.93 -27.04 3.75
CA VAL A 17 -11.24 -27.57 2.57
C VAL A 17 -10.44 -28.80 2.95
N ARG A 18 -10.60 -29.87 2.19
CA ARG A 18 -9.79 -31.09 2.30
C ARG A 18 -8.72 -31.12 1.24
N MET A 19 -7.46 -31.05 1.64
CA MET A 19 -6.34 -31.27 0.71
C MET A 19 -5.87 -32.72 0.78
N MET A 20 -5.80 -33.37 -0.38
CA MET A 20 -5.26 -34.71 -0.56
C MET A 20 -4.05 -34.63 -1.50
N ALA A 21 -2.94 -35.21 -1.09
CA ALA A 21 -1.72 -35.24 -1.87
C ALA A 21 -1.00 -36.58 -1.68
N PRO A 22 -0.28 -37.09 -2.70
CA PRO A 22 0.67 -38.17 -2.52
C PRO A 22 1.71 -37.78 -1.47
N GLY A 23 2.22 -38.75 -0.71
CA GLY A 23 3.19 -38.48 0.37
C GLY A 23 4.48 -37.78 -0.10
N SER A 24 4.88 -37.99 -1.36
CA SER A 24 6.01 -37.28 -1.99
C SER A 24 5.78 -35.77 -2.19
N MET A 25 4.57 -35.29 -1.95
CA MET A 25 4.13 -33.90 -2.12
C MET A 25 3.69 -33.26 -0.80
N VAL A 26 4.17 -33.79 0.33
CA VAL A 26 3.88 -33.25 1.67
C VAL A 26 4.27 -31.77 1.80
N ALA A 27 5.29 -31.29 1.07
CA ALA A 27 5.65 -29.88 1.03
C ALA A 27 4.51 -28.98 0.52
N ASN A 28 3.61 -29.48 -0.32
CA ASN A 28 2.43 -28.73 -0.75
C ASN A 28 1.38 -28.61 0.37
N VAL A 29 1.30 -29.62 1.24
CA VAL A 29 0.43 -29.58 2.42
C VAL A 29 0.98 -28.57 3.43
N ASP A 30 2.29 -28.64 3.73
CA ASP A 30 3.00 -27.66 4.56
C ASP A 30 2.81 -26.23 4.02
N PHE A 31 2.93 -26.04 2.70
CA PHE A 31 2.69 -24.75 2.06
C PHE A 31 1.27 -24.22 2.30
N VAL A 32 0.23 -25.03 2.07
CA VAL A 32 -1.17 -24.60 2.25
C VAL A 32 -1.50 -24.37 3.72
N GLU A 33 -1.00 -25.23 4.61
CA GLU A 33 -1.11 -25.08 6.06
C GLU A 33 -0.46 -23.77 6.54
N SER A 34 0.74 -23.46 6.04
CA SER A 34 1.45 -22.22 6.33
C SER A 34 0.68 -20.97 5.89
N VAL A 35 -0.13 -21.06 4.83
CA VAL A 35 -0.91 -19.94 4.30
C VAL A 35 -2.27 -19.80 4.99
N PHE A 36 -2.98 -20.90 5.28
CA PHE A 36 -4.38 -20.86 5.73
C PHE A 36 -4.62 -21.40 7.15
N GLY A 37 -3.59 -22.00 7.78
CA GLY A 37 -3.67 -22.65 9.08
C GLY A 37 -4.08 -24.13 9.00
N ASN A 38 -3.93 -24.82 10.13
CA ASN A 38 -4.33 -26.22 10.32
C ASN A 38 -5.61 -26.29 11.16
N ALA A 39 -6.63 -27.00 10.67
CA ALA A 39 -7.90 -27.18 11.38
C ALA A 39 -7.92 -28.44 12.27
N GLY A 40 -6.81 -29.17 12.38
CA GLY A 40 -6.69 -30.36 13.22
C GLY A 40 -7.17 -31.65 12.58
N GLU A 41 -7.24 -32.70 13.39
CA GLU A 41 -7.72 -34.02 12.96
C GLU A 41 -9.23 -33.99 12.76
N ALA A 42 -9.66 -34.25 11.54
CA ALA A 42 -11.04 -34.03 11.17
C ALA A 42 -11.95 -35.26 11.26
N SER A 43 -11.44 -36.36 11.84
CA SER A 43 -12.27 -37.46 12.36
C SER A 43 -12.93 -37.06 13.69
N LEU A 44 -12.38 -36.06 14.37
CA LEU A 44 -12.84 -35.56 15.65
C LEU A 44 -14.08 -34.67 15.47
N PRO A 45 -15.15 -34.88 16.28
CA PRO A 45 -16.35 -34.04 16.25
C PRO A 45 -16.06 -32.54 16.42
N GLU A 46 -15.06 -32.18 17.23
CA GLU A 46 -14.64 -30.80 17.48
C GLU A 46 -14.23 -30.05 16.21
N ASN A 47 -13.77 -30.79 15.19
CA ASN A 47 -13.33 -30.25 13.90
C ASN A 47 -14.33 -30.55 12.76
N ASN A 48 -15.52 -31.07 13.08
CA ASN A 48 -16.58 -31.29 12.10
C ASN A 48 -17.36 -29.98 11.89
N ALA A 49 -17.14 -29.32 10.75
CA ALA A 49 -17.76 -28.03 10.42
C ALA A 49 -19.30 -28.06 10.48
N ALA A 50 -19.93 -29.23 10.25
CA ALA A 50 -21.39 -29.36 10.33
C ALA A 50 -21.95 -29.24 11.76
N LEU A 51 -21.12 -29.40 12.79
CA LEU A 51 -21.50 -29.21 14.19
C LEU A 51 -21.34 -27.75 14.66
N ASP A 52 -20.50 -26.96 13.99
CA ASP A 52 -20.33 -25.52 14.23
C ASP A 52 -21.05 -24.69 13.15
N VAL A 53 -22.38 -24.73 13.20
CA VAL A 53 -23.25 -24.05 12.23
C VAL A 53 -23.14 -22.53 12.27
N ASP A 54 -22.61 -21.96 13.36
CA ASP A 54 -22.46 -20.52 13.54
C ASP A 54 -21.25 -19.99 12.77
N HIS A 55 -20.18 -20.77 12.67
CA HIS A 55 -18.94 -20.38 11.99
C HIS A 55 -18.67 -21.11 10.68
N TRP A 56 -19.47 -22.12 10.31
CA TRP A 56 -19.42 -22.71 8.96
C TRP A 56 -20.27 -21.91 7.96
N SER A 57 -19.77 -21.77 6.73
CA SER A 57 -20.51 -21.12 5.63
C SER A 57 -21.48 -22.07 4.90
N GLY A 58 -21.42 -23.37 5.19
CA GLY A 58 -22.22 -24.40 4.52
C GLY A 58 -21.60 -24.91 3.21
N GLN A 59 -20.33 -24.60 2.92
CA GLN A 59 -19.61 -25.11 1.74
C GLN A 59 -18.39 -25.94 2.14
N THR A 60 -18.16 -26.97 1.34
CA THR A 60 -17.05 -27.92 1.50
C THR A 60 -16.24 -27.99 0.21
N GLY A 61 -14.94 -27.78 0.36
CA GLY A 61 -13.94 -27.86 -0.69
C GLY A 61 -13.13 -29.16 -0.61
N CYS A 62 -12.68 -29.65 -1.76
CA CYS A 62 -11.69 -30.72 -1.85
C CYS A 62 -10.66 -30.39 -2.93
N LEU A 63 -9.38 -30.53 -2.61
CA LEU A 63 -8.25 -30.28 -3.49
C LEU A 63 -7.39 -31.55 -3.56
N ILE A 64 -7.14 -32.07 -4.77
CA ILE A 64 -6.37 -33.30 -4.98
C ILE A 64 -5.17 -33.00 -5.88
N LEU A 65 -3.95 -33.32 -5.43
CA LEU A 65 -2.74 -33.24 -6.27
C LEU A 65 -2.52 -34.56 -7.03
N ALA A 66 -2.46 -34.48 -8.36
CA ALA A 66 -2.28 -35.63 -9.24
C ALA A 66 -1.41 -35.27 -10.47
N PRO A 67 -0.15 -34.88 -10.27
CA PRO A 67 0.77 -34.45 -11.34
C PRO A 67 0.99 -35.51 -12.43
N HIS A 68 0.79 -36.79 -12.12
CA HIS A 68 1.00 -37.90 -13.04
C HIS A 68 0.00 -37.88 -14.21
N LEU A 69 -1.12 -37.16 -14.07
CA LEU A 69 -2.19 -37.14 -15.07
C LEU A 69 -1.83 -36.41 -16.37
N VAL A 70 -0.77 -35.59 -16.38
CA VAL A 70 -0.25 -34.97 -17.62
C VAL A 70 0.22 -36.02 -18.65
N ARG A 71 0.40 -37.28 -18.24
CA ARG A 71 0.79 -38.39 -19.11
C ARG A 71 -0.38 -39.19 -19.68
N THR A 72 -1.61 -38.82 -19.35
CA THR A 72 -2.80 -39.56 -19.78
C THR A 72 -3.17 -39.19 -21.20
N LYS A 73 -3.56 -40.16 -22.04
CA LYS A 73 -4.00 -39.90 -23.42
C LYS A 73 -5.45 -39.42 -23.45
N LYS A 74 -5.78 -38.53 -24.40
CA LYS A 74 -7.15 -38.07 -24.66
C LYS A 74 -8.09 -39.25 -24.94
N LYS A 75 -7.64 -40.24 -25.72
CA LYS A 75 -8.39 -41.46 -26.05
C LYS A 75 -8.71 -42.30 -24.82
N ASP A 76 -7.74 -42.52 -23.93
CA ASP A 76 -7.90 -43.35 -22.73
C ASP A 76 -8.89 -42.74 -21.73
N LEU A 77 -9.06 -41.40 -21.76
CA LEU A 77 -10.06 -40.66 -21.01
C LEU A 77 -11.46 -40.67 -21.65
N GLY A 78 -11.62 -41.30 -22.82
CA GLY A 78 -12.88 -41.37 -23.53
C GLY A 78 -13.27 -40.10 -24.29
N LEU A 79 -12.32 -39.20 -24.59
CA LEU A 79 -12.60 -38.05 -25.46
C LEU A 79 -12.90 -38.53 -26.90
N PRO A 80 -13.76 -37.81 -27.64
CA PRO A 80 -14.13 -38.20 -29.00
C PRO A 80 -12.95 -38.02 -29.97
N ARG A 81 -13.03 -38.76 -31.10
CA ARG A 81 -12.23 -38.44 -32.28
C ARG A 81 -12.57 -37.03 -32.78
N TRP A 82 -11.62 -36.39 -33.42
CA TRP A 82 -11.77 -35.01 -33.91
C TRP A 82 -12.99 -34.85 -34.83
N GLU A 83 -13.25 -35.83 -35.68
CA GLU A 83 -14.35 -35.84 -36.65
C GLU A 83 -15.72 -35.89 -35.93
N ASP A 84 -15.80 -36.56 -34.79
CA ASP A 84 -17.02 -36.74 -33.99
C ASP A 84 -17.22 -35.63 -32.95
N ALA A 85 -16.22 -34.77 -32.77
CA ALA A 85 -16.21 -33.71 -31.78
C ALA A 85 -17.05 -32.49 -32.20
N THR A 86 -17.75 -31.89 -31.23
CA THR A 86 -18.40 -30.60 -31.42
C THR A 86 -17.39 -29.47 -31.67
N GLU A 87 -17.82 -28.35 -32.25
CA GLU A 87 -16.95 -27.19 -32.46
C GLU A 87 -16.29 -26.71 -31.15
N ARG A 88 -17.04 -26.77 -30.05
CA ARG A 88 -16.57 -26.42 -28.72
C ARG A 88 -15.46 -27.35 -28.25
N GLN A 89 -15.64 -28.67 -28.42
CA GLN A 89 -14.62 -29.66 -28.06
C GLN A 89 -13.36 -29.47 -28.88
N ARG A 90 -13.49 -29.19 -30.19
CA ARG A 90 -12.35 -28.89 -31.06
C ARG A 90 -11.59 -27.64 -30.62
N ARG A 91 -12.30 -26.56 -30.32
CA ARG A 91 -11.71 -25.29 -29.85
C ARG A 91 -10.96 -25.44 -28.53
N ASP A 92 -11.51 -26.22 -27.61
CA ASP A 92 -10.90 -26.46 -26.29
C ASP A 92 -9.89 -27.63 -26.32
N SER A 93 -9.57 -28.18 -27.49
CA SER A 93 -8.70 -29.36 -27.66
C SER A 93 -9.16 -30.60 -26.86
N MET A 94 -10.46 -30.73 -26.62
CA MET A 94 -11.13 -31.85 -25.94
C MET A 94 -11.57 -32.94 -26.94
N ALA A 95 -10.70 -33.23 -27.90
CA ALA A 95 -10.83 -34.29 -28.90
C ALA A 95 -9.43 -34.64 -29.41
N TRP A 96 -9.29 -35.80 -30.06
CA TRP A 96 -7.99 -36.28 -30.55
C TRP A 96 -8.01 -36.59 -32.05
N LYS A 97 -6.91 -36.26 -32.74
CA LYS A 97 -6.63 -36.67 -34.13
C LYS A 97 -5.71 -37.89 -34.15
N ASP A 98 -4.74 -37.94 -33.23
CA ASP A 98 -3.87 -39.10 -32.98
C ASP A 98 -4.21 -39.74 -31.64
N GLU A 99 -4.25 -41.07 -31.60
CA GLU A 99 -4.57 -41.85 -30.39
C GLU A 99 -3.59 -41.63 -29.24
N ASN A 100 -2.38 -41.14 -29.53
CA ASN A 100 -1.32 -40.87 -28.56
C ASN A 100 -1.32 -39.43 -28.04
N GLU A 101 -2.23 -38.56 -28.50
CA GLU A 101 -2.34 -37.20 -27.97
C GLU A 101 -2.59 -37.22 -26.46
N LEU A 102 -1.73 -36.54 -25.71
CA LEU A 102 -1.86 -36.37 -24.27
C LEU A 102 -2.96 -35.37 -23.95
N TYR A 103 -3.68 -35.59 -22.85
CA TYR A 103 -4.64 -34.63 -22.34
C TYR A 103 -3.95 -33.30 -22.02
N ASN A 104 -4.57 -32.20 -22.45
CA ASN A 104 -4.00 -30.85 -22.37
C ASN A 104 -2.57 -30.76 -22.95
N ASP A 105 -2.29 -31.57 -23.97
CA ASP A 105 -1.01 -31.65 -24.69
C ASP A 105 0.19 -31.92 -23.76
N GLY A 106 -0.05 -32.59 -22.62
CA GLY A 106 0.95 -32.90 -21.61
C GLY A 106 1.31 -31.73 -20.69
N GLY A 107 0.63 -30.59 -20.81
CA GLY A 107 0.79 -29.45 -19.92
C GLY A 107 0.00 -29.56 -18.62
N ALA A 108 0.40 -28.79 -17.61
CA ALA A 108 -0.32 -28.68 -16.34
C ALA A 108 -1.76 -28.19 -16.53
N PHE A 109 -2.70 -28.74 -15.75
CA PHE A 109 -4.10 -28.34 -15.75
C PHE A 109 -4.74 -28.52 -14.39
N LYS A 110 -5.95 -27.96 -14.24
CA LYS A 110 -6.87 -28.31 -13.16
C LYS A 110 -8.23 -28.68 -13.73
N ILE A 111 -8.93 -29.61 -13.06
CA ILE A 111 -10.32 -29.95 -13.38
C ILE A 111 -11.15 -29.73 -12.11
N CYS A 112 -12.27 -29.03 -12.25
CA CYS A 112 -13.16 -28.69 -11.14
C CYS A 112 -14.56 -29.23 -11.40
N VAL A 113 -15.14 -29.90 -10.39
CA VAL A 113 -16.54 -30.29 -10.35
C VAL A 113 -17.17 -29.63 -9.13
N ARG A 114 -18.33 -29.01 -9.33
CA ARG A 114 -19.06 -28.30 -8.28
C ARG A 114 -20.55 -28.44 -8.47
N THR A 115 -21.27 -28.43 -7.36
CA THR A 115 -22.71 -28.70 -7.32
C THR A 115 -23.48 -27.60 -6.60
N LYS A 116 -24.81 -27.56 -6.78
CA LYS A 116 -25.69 -26.61 -6.06
C LYS A 116 -25.81 -26.91 -4.56
N GLN A 117 -25.31 -28.05 -4.10
CA GLN A 117 -25.29 -28.47 -2.71
C GLN A 117 -24.12 -27.86 -1.92
N GLY A 118 -23.32 -26.97 -2.51
CA GLY A 118 -22.21 -26.31 -1.80
C GLY A 118 -20.91 -27.11 -1.76
N VAL A 119 -20.75 -28.13 -2.62
CA VAL A 119 -19.53 -28.94 -2.70
C VAL A 119 -18.73 -28.60 -3.96
N CYS A 120 -17.43 -28.35 -3.79
CA CYS A 120 -16.47 -28.08 -4.87
C CYS A 120 -15.25 -29.01 -4.75
N VAL A 121 -14.98 -29.79 -5.79
CA VAL A 121 -13.84 -30.72 -5.86
C VAL A 121 -12.96 -30.32 -7.02
N ALA A 122 -11.67 -30.15 -6.78
CA ALA A 122 -10.69 -29.83 -7.80
C ALA A 122 -9.51 -30.78 -7.75
N LEU A 123 -9.04 -31.17 -8.94
CA LEU A 123 -7.81 -31.89 -9.15
C LEU A 123 -6.80 -30.98 -9.83
N ILE A 124 -5.53 -31.05 -9.43
CA ILE A 124 -4.40 -30.30 -10.02
C ILE A 124 -3.36 -31.28 -10.55
N ALA A 125 -3.08 -31.21 -11.85
CA ALA A 125 -2.08 -32.02 -12.53
C ALA A 125 -0.72 -31.32 -12.59
N ASP A 126 -0.26 -30.81 -11.45
CA ASP A 126 1.05 -30.19 -11.22
C ASP A 126 1.30 -30.09 -9.71
N ASN A 127 2.53 -29.82 -9.29
CA ASN A 127 2.88 -29.66 -7.87
C ASN A 127 3.51 -28.32 -7.51
N TYR A 128 3.52 -27.35 -8.42
CA TYR A 128 3.91 -25.99 -8.08
C TYR A 128 2.92 -25.40 -7.07
N PHE A 129 3.46 -24.90 -5.95
CA PHE A 129 2.72 -24.40 -4.78
C PHE A 129 1.67 -23.33 -5.12
N GLY A 130 1.94 -22.49 -6.12
CA GLY A 130 1.01 -21.45 -6.54
C GLY A 130 -0.36 -21.98 -6.98
N TYR A 131 -0.42 -23.17 -7.59
CA TYR A 131 -1.70 -23.79 -7.95
C TYR A 131 -2.52 -24.17 -6.72
N CYS A 132 -1.87 -24.65 -5.65
CA CYS A 132 -2.54 -25.01 -4.40
C CYS A 132 -3.18 -23.77 -3.76
N LYS A 133 -2.40 -22.68 -3.60
CA LYS A 133 -2.90 -21.39 -3.07
C LYS A 133 -4.09 -20.87 -3.88
N LYS A 134 -3.97 -20.87 -5.21
CA LYS A 134 -5.01 -20.32 -6.10
C LYS A 134 -6.23 -21.22 -6.24
N GLU A 135 -6.12 -22.51 -5.95
CA GLU A 135 -7.30 -23.38 -5.91
C GLU A 135 -8.10 -23.16 -4.62
N VAL A 136 -7.45 -22.96 -3.47
CA VAL A 136 -8.17 -22.49 -2.26
C VAL A 136 -8.88 -21.17 -2.52
N LYS A 137 -8.24 -20.21 -3.22
CA LYS A 137 -8.89 -18.96 -3.69
C LYS A 137 -10.12 -19.22 -4.57
N THR A 138 -10.04 -20.21 -5.47
CA THR A 138 -11.15 -20.57 -6.37
C THR A 138 -12.33 -21.15 -5.60
N GLN A 139 -12.08 -22.03 -4.64
CA GLN A 139 -13.11 -22.62 -3.79
C GLN A 139 -13.70 -21.60 -2.82
N LEU A 140 -12.90 -20.64 -2.36
CA LEU A 140 -13.38 -19.49 -1.60
C LEU A 140 -14.30 -18.61 -2.44
N THR A 141 -13.93 -18.29 -3.69
CA THR A 141 -14.82 -17.57 -4.62
C THR A 141 -16.15 -18.30 -4.80
N PHE A 142 -16.12 -19.63 -4.93
CA PHE A 142 -17.32 -20.44 -4.97
C PHE A 142 -18.16 -20.29 -3.69
N ALA A 143 -17.55 -20.37 -2.51
CA ALA A 143 -18.25 -20.22 -1.24
C ALA A 143 -18.85 -18.82 -1.03
N CYS A 144 -18.09 -17.76 -1.31
CA CYS A 144 -18.57 -16.37 -1.20
C CYS A 144 -19.79 -16.13 -2.11
N ASN A 145 -19.78 -16.63 -3.35
CA ASN A 145 -20.91 -16.51 -4.27
C ASN A 145 -22.18 -17.21 -3.77
N PHE A 146 -22.05 -18.34 -3.05
CA PHE A 146 -23.20 -19.01 -2.44
C PHE A 146 -23.69 -18.29 -1.19
N PHE A 147 -22.77 -17.73 -0.42
CA PHE A 147 -23.05 -17.11 0.87
C PHE A 147 -23.57 -15.66 0.73
N GLY A 148 -23.22 -14.96 -0.35
CA GLY A 148 -23.56 -13.55 -0.56
C GLY A 148 -22.49 -12.55 -0.12
N THR A 149 -21.24 -13.01 0.08
CA THR A 149 -20.07 -12.16 0.33
C THR A 149 -19.20 -12.06 -0.92
N GLU A 150 -18.12 -11.29 -0.85
CA GLU A 150 -17.16 -11.15 -1.95
C GLU A 150 -15.84 -11.86 -1.60
N GLU A 151 -15.28 -12.54 -2.61
CA GLU A 151 -13.86 -12.91 -2.63
C GLU A 151 -13.19 -11.99 -3.64
N GLU A 152 -12.10 -11.34 -3.25
CA GLU A 152 -11.45 -10.33 -4.08
C GLU A 152 -9.98 -10.63 -4.30
N HIS A 153 -9.52 -10.38 -5.53
CA HIS A 153 -8.10 -10.32 -5.85
C HIS A 153 -7.61 -8.88 -5.66
N ALA A 154 -7.33 -8.53 -4.41
CA ALA A 154 -7.09 -7.16 -4.00
C ALA A 154 -5.92 -7.04 -3.01
N GLY A 155 -5.25 -5.90 -3.06
CA GLY A 155 -4.30 -5.46 -2.04
C GLY A 155 -4.85 -4.24 -1.30
N GLY A 156 -4.31 -3.93 -0.13
CA GLY A 156 -4.89 -2.87 0.68
C GLY A 156 -4.03 -2.49 1.89
N ALA A 157 -4.24 -1.27 2.37
CA ALA A 157 -3.60 -0.78 3.58
C ALA A 157 -4.43 0.30 4.28
N LEU A 158 -4.42 0.27 5.61
CA LEU A 158 -4.70 1.45 6.42
C LEU A 158 -3.51 2.39 6.31
N ALA A 159 -3.75 3.64 5.92
CA ALA A 159 -2.74 4.67 5.78
C ALA A 159 -3.06 5.87 6.66
N TRP A 160 -2.11 6.28 7.50
CA TRP A 160 -2.20 7.46 8.35
C TRP A 160 -1.25 8.56 7.86
N ALA A 161 -1.81 9.71 7.53
CA ALA A 161 -1.03 10.88 7.16
C ALA A 161 -0.08 11.27 8.30
N SER A 162 1.21 11.36 7.96
CA SER A 162 2.26 11.79 8.87
C SER A 162 2.90 13.09 8.41
N ARG A 163 3.45 13.85 9.35
CA ARG A 163 4.15 15.12 9.10
C ARG A 163 5.29 15.34 10.09
N SER A 164 6.22 16.21 9.72
CA SER A 164 7.26 16.70 10.62
C SER A 164 6.82 18.02 11.26
N TRP A 165 6.89 18.07 12.59
CA TRP A 165 6.72 19.28 13.40
C TRP A 165 8.04 20.04 13.59
N GLY A 166 9.16 19.52 13.06
CA GLY A 166 10.48 20.10 13.32
C GLY A 166 10.92 19.82 14.75
N SER A 167 11.32 20.87 15.48
CA SER A 167 11.89 20.76 16.82
C SER A 167 10.89 20.87 17.96
N GLU A 168 9.64 21.30 17.69
CA GLU A 168 8.63 21.51 18.72
C GLU A 168 7.24 21.07 18.23
N PHE A 169 6.52 20.35 19.08
CA PHE A 169 5.11 20.01 18.90
C PHE A 169 4.28 20.65 20.01
N LYS A 170 3.14 21.22 19.62
CA LYS A 170 2.10 21.72 20.52
C LYS A 170 0.74 21.50 19.85
N GLU A 171 -0.29 21.20 20.64
CA GLU A 171 -1.65 21.11 20.13
C GLU A 171 -2.04 22.41 19.41
N ASP A 172 -2.57 22.26 18.20
CA ASP A 172 -3.27 23.32 17.49
C ASP A 172 -4.37 22.75 16.59
N TYR A 173 -4.97 23.63 15.80
CA TYR A 173 -6.05 23.27 14.88
C TYR A 173 -5.68 22.14 13.89
N ARG A 174 -4.40 21.88 13.59
CA ARG A 174 -3.96 20.81 12.68
C ARG A 174 -3.97 19.43 13.34
N VAL A 175 -3.92 19.39 14.68
CA VAL A 175 -4.11 18.17 15.48
C VAL A 175 -5.59 17.81 15.54
N LEU A 176 -6.44 18.83 15.73
CA LEU A 176 -7.90 18.64 15.91
C LEU A 176 -8.66 18.55 14.58
N ARG A 177 -8.14 19.20 13.53
CA ARG A 177 -8.64 19.23 12.14
C ARG A 177 -7.49 19.06 11.13
N PRO A 178 -7.00 17.83 10.95
CA PRO A 178 -5.92 17.59 10.01
C PRO A 178 -6.29 17.92 8.55
N ASN A 179 -7.58 17.82 8.18
CA ASN A 179 -8.12 18.11 6.85
C ASN A 179 -9.04 19.36 6.94
N HIS A 180 -8.70 20.42 6.19
CA HIS A 180 -9.03 21.81 6.53
C HIS A 180 -10.43 22.31 6.16
N HIS A 181 -11.33 21.44 5.68
CA HIS A 181 -12.61 21.87 5.10
C HIS A 181 -13.83 21.73 6.02
N TYR A 182 -13.66 21.32 7.28
CA TYR A 182 -14.80 21.15 8.17
C TYR A 182 -15.24 22.48 8.81
N GLU A 183 -16.38 22.99 8.38
CA GLU A 183 -17.16 24.04 9.05
C GLU A 183 -17.91 23.42 10.24
N GLY A 184 -17.30 23.45 11.43
CA GLY A 184 -17.91 22.95 12.67
C GLY A 184 -17.26 23.56 13.91
N ALA A 185 -17.69 23.19 15.11
CA ALA A 185 -17.00 23.55 16.35
C ALA A 185 -15.66 22.80 16.45
N VAL A 186 -14.64 23.38 17.10
CA VAL A 186 -13.41 22.63 17.42
C VAL A 186 -13.78 21.70 18.56
N GLU A 187 -13.80 20.40 18.31
CA GLU A 187 -13.98 19.42 19.36
C GLU A 187 -12.80 19.48 20.34
N SER A 188 -13.11 19.70 21.62
CA SER A 188 -12.14 19.58 22.69
C SER A 188 -11.99 18.12 23.09
N TYR A 189 -10.76 17.66 23.28
CA TYR A 189 -10.43 16.36 23.84
C TYR A 189 -9.67 16.59 25.13
N CYS A 190 -10.03 15.89 26.20
CA CYS A 190 -9.34 16.06 27.49
C CYS A 190 -8.81 14.71 28.00
N PHE A 191 -7.72 14.78 28.75
CA PHE A 191 -7.03 13.60 29.26
C PHE A 191 -7.90 12.76 30.17
N LYS A 192 -8.75 13.39 31.00
CA LYS A 192 -9.70 12.70 31.88
C LYS A 192 -10.67 11.80 31.09
N GLU A 193 -11.18 12.29 29.96
CA GLU A 193 -12.04 11.51 29.07
C GLU A 193 -11.27 10.37 28.42
N ALA A 194 -10.06 10.63 27.91
CA ALA A 194 -9.20 9.60 27.34
C ALA A 194 -8.92 8.46 28.32
N LEU A 195 -8.60 8.77 29.58
CA LEU A 195 -8.40 7.77 30.64
C LEU A 195 -9.68 6.97 30.94
N ALA A 196 -10.86 7.59 30.87
CA ALA A 196 -12.12 6.88 31.05
C ALA A 196 -12.42 5.89 29.90
N LEU A 197 -12.03 6.25 28.67
CA LEU A 197 -12.18 5.38 27.49
C LEU A 197 -11.20 4.20 27.49
N LEU A 198 -9.99 4.42 28.00
CA LEU A 198 -8.93 3.40 28.08
C LEU A 198 -9.04 2.52 29.33
N GLY A 199 -9.65 3.05 30.41
CA GLY A 199 -9.97 2.31 31.62
C GLY A 199 -8.75 1.62 32.25
N GLU A 200 -8.87 0.32 32.48
CA GLU A 200 -7.85 -0.48 33.14
C GLU A 200 -6.66 -0.84 32.24
N GLU A 201 -6.73 -0.59 30.92
CA GLU A 201 -5.65 -0.93 29.99
C GLU A 201 -4.42 -0.02 30.12
N VAL A 202 -4.53 1.04 30.92
CA VAL A 202 -3.45 2.00 31.19
C VAL A 202 -3.11 2.09 32.67
N GLU A 203 -1.89 2.53 32.96
CA GLU A 203 -1.42 2.86 34.29
C GLU A 203 -1.16 4.37 34.38
N VAL A 204 -1.94 5.08 35.21
CA VAL A 204 -1.77 6.52 35.44
C VAL A 204 -0.60 6.74 36.39
N LYS A 205 0.30 7.66 36.02
CA LYS A 205 1.49 8.01 36.79
C LYS A 205 1.27 9.30 37.60
N PRO A 206 1.94 9.46 38.77
CA PRO A 206 1.79 10.63 39.63
C PRO A 206 2.05 11.98 38.93
N GLU A 207 2.91 11.98 37.91
CA GLU A 207 3.29 13.15 37.12
C GLU A 207 2.20 13.60 36.14
N GLY A 208 1.06 12.89 36.05
CA GLY A 208 -0.10 13.31 35.26
C GLY A 208 -0.11 12.81 33.82
N TYR A 209 0.64 11.75 33.50
CA TYR A 209 0.56 11.01 32.24
C TYR A 209 0.14 9.56 32.50
N ALA A 210 -0.09 8.77 31.46
CA ALA A 210 -0.37 7.34 31.60
C ALA A 210 0.47 6.49 30.64
N VAL A 211 0.65 5.21 30.99
CA VAL A 211 1.43 4.24 30.20
C VAL A 211 0.53 3.09 29.81
N ASP A 212 0.60 2.64 28.56
CA ASP A 212 -0.11 1.43 28.12
C ASP A 212 0.46 0.20 28.82
N ARG A 213 -0.42 -0.68 29.33
CA ARG A 213 0.01 -1.87 30.09
C ARG A 213 0.61 -2.95 29.20
N ALA A 214 0.18 -3.06 27.95
CA ALA A 214 0.69 -4.06 27.02
C ALA A 214 2.01 -3.62 26.39
N PHE A 215 2.17 -2.31 26.14
CA PHE A 215 3.35 -1.73 25.51
C PHE A 215 3.83 -0.49 26.27
N PRO A 216 4.80 -0.64 27.21
CA PRO A 216 5.24 0.45 28.08
C PRO A 216 5.83 1.68 27.39
N ASP A 217 6.14 1.58 26.10
CA ASP A 217 6.65 2.66 25.26
C ASP A 217 5.54 3.42 24.51
N ILE A 218 4.27 3.07 24.73
CA ILE A 218 3.09 3.88 24.39
C ILE A 218 2.70 4.71 25.61
N ILE A 219 2.79 6.03 25.48
CA ILE A 219 2.60 6.99 26.57
C ILE A 219 1.45 7.92 26.22
N TYR A 220 0.50 8.10 27.13
CA TYR A 220 -0.62 9.03 26.96
C TYR A 220 -0.33 10.32 27.71
N VAL A 221 -0.39 11.45 27.02
CA VAL A 221 -0.04 12.78 27.56
C VAL A 221 -1.28 13.68 27.67
N PRO A 222 -1.30 14.67 28.57
CA PRO A 222 -2.39 15.64 28.66
C PRO A 222 -2.58 16.53 27.42
N GLU A 223 -3.75 17.14 27.31
CA GLU A 223 -4.12 18.02 26.18
C GLU A 223 -3.23 19.26 26.01
N ASP A 224 -2.60 19.75 27.09
CA ASP A 224 -1.73 20.93 27.07
C ASP A 224 -0.23 20.57 26.91
N ALA A 225 0.09 19.31 26.64
CA ALA A 225 1.46 18.83 26.52
C ALA A 225 2.21 19.39 25.29
N VAL A 226 3.45 19.83 25.51
CA VAL A 226 4.35 20.40 24.50
C VAL A 226 5.63 19.58 24.43
N ALA A 227 5.99 19.10 23.25
CA ALA A 227 7.23 18.36 23.02
C ALA A 227 8.31 19.29 22.46
N ASN A 228 9.53 19.25 23.00
CA ASN A 228 10.64 20.05 22.50
C ASN A 228 11.96 19.26 22.47
N ILE A 229 12.56 19.11 21.29
CA ILE A 229 13.78 18.31 21.07
C ILE A 229 14.98 18.86 21.84
N ASN A 230 15.12 20.19 21.96
CA ASN A 230 16.27 20.79 22.62
C ASN A 230 16.27 20.50 24.13
N SER A 231 15.07 20.48 24.73
CA SER A 231 14.91 20.05 26.13
C SER A 231 14.98 18.53 26.28
N GLY A 232 14.63 17.78 25.23
CA GLY A 232 14.47 16.33 25.28
C GLY A 232 13.22 15.90 26.06
N ARG A 233 12.18 16.73 26.14
CA ARG A 233 11.02 16.51 27.01
C ARG A 233 9.68 16.83 26.35
N PHE A 234 8.65 16.20 26.88
CA PHE A 234 7.26 16.62 26.83
C PHE A 234 6.90 17.28 28.18
N THR A 235 6.30 18.47 28.15
CA THR A 235 5.96 19.24 29.36
C THR A 235 4.51 19.75 29.33
N TRP A 236 3.84 19.79 30.48
CA TRP A 236 2.47 20.30 30.65
C TRP A 236 2.28 20.95 32.03
N ALA A 237 1.08 21.48 32.30
CA ALA A 237 0.73 22.00 33.61
C ALA A 237 0.70 20.86 34.66
N GLY A 238 1.80 20.72 35.41
CA GLY A 238 1.90 19.80 36.54
C GLY A 238 2.86 18.62 36.35
N GLY A 239 3.51 18.47 35.19
CA GLY A 239 4.45 17.38 34.98
C GLY A 239 5.24 17.43 33.67
N GLU A 240 6.11 16.43 33.51
CA GLU A 240 6.94 16.23 32.33
C GLU A 240 7.28 14.75 32.14
N VAL A 241 7.59 14.36 30.90
CA VAL A 241 8.17 13.05 30.56
C VAL A 241 9.29 13.22 29.54
N PHE A 242 10.27 12.32 29.53
CA PHE A 242 11.32 12.34 28.52
C PHE A 242 10.75 12.07 27.13
N LEU A 243 11.29 12.75 26.12
CA LEU A 243 11.02 12.50 24.71
C LEU A 243 12.05 11.48 24.19
N VAL A 244 11.70 10.20 24.26
CA VAL A 244 12.58 9.06 23.93
C VAL A 244 12.33 8.54 22.51
N PRO A 245 13.37 8.30 21.69
CA PRO A 245 13.24 7.63 20.40
C PRO A 245 12.62 6.24 20.53
N GLY A 246 11.77 5.86 19.56
CA GLY A 246 11.04 4.60 19.57
C GLY A 246 9.76 4.60 20.40
N HIS A 247 9.58 5.53 21.34
CA HIS A 247 8.31 5.69 22.06
C HIS A 247 7.28 6.44 21.21
N VAL A 248 5.99 6.19 21.47
CA VAL A 248 4.85 6.90 20.86
C VAL A 248 4.06 7.59 21.95
N TYR A 249 3.91 8.91 21.83
CA TYR A 249 3.13 9.75 22.74
C TYR A 249 1.77 10.03 22.11
N ILE A 250 0.69 9.68 22.80
CA ILE A 250 -0.69 9.79 22.29
C ILE A 250 -1.39 10.93 23.02
N HIS A 251 -1.79 11.94 22.25
CA HIS A 251 -2.62 13.05 22.70
C HIS A 251 -4.07 12.59 22.93
N PRO A 252 -4.89 13.25 23.79
CA PRO A 252 -6.28 12.82 24.05
C PRO A 252 -7.18 12.73 22.81
N SER A 253 -6.83 13.40 21.71
CA SER A 253 -7.51 13.28 20.41
C SER A 253 -7.15 12.02 19.62
N GLY A 254 -6.27 11.17 20.15
CA GLY A 254 -5.68 10.03 19.47
C GLY A 254 -4.49 10.37 18.56
N TYR A 255 -4.13 11.65 18.43
CA TYR A 255 -2.98 12.08 17.61
C TYR A 255 -1.67 11.55 18.19
N GLN A 256 -0.83 10.99 17.33
CA GLN A 256 0.41 10.33 17.72
C GLN A 256 1.58 11.27 17.51
N VAL A 257 2.53 11.25 18.44
CA VAL A 257 3.76 12.04 18.40
C VAL A 257 4.95 11.13 18.68
N GLY A 258 6.02 11.25 17.92
CA GLY A 258 7.24 10.44 18.08
C GLY A 258 8.50 11.22 17.75
N LEU A 259 9.64 10.80 18.30
CA LEU A 259 10.95 11.37 18.02
C LEU A 259 11.73 10.48 17.05
N GLU A 260 12.05 11.02 15.87
CA GLU A 260 12.69 10.25 14.81
C GLU A 260 13.78 11.04 14.08
N THR A 261 14.69 10.32 13.43
CA THR A 261 15.61 10.89 12.44
C THR A 261 14.99 10.81 11.05
N ARG A 262 15.41 11.69 10.12
CA ARG A 262 14.97 11.59 8.72
C ARG A 262 15.54 10.33 8.06
N LEU A 263 14.75 9.25 8.07
CA LEU A 263 15.10 7.91 7.57
C LEU A 263 16.49 7.43 8.05
N GLY A 264 16.82 7.64 9.32
CA GLY A 264 18.08 7.16 9.90
C GLY A 264 19.33 7.98 9.55
N LYS A 265 19.25 9.05 8.74
CA LYS A 265 20.43 9.71 8.18
C LYS A 265 20.84 11.00 8.89
N THR A 266 19.96 11.99 8.96
CA THR A 266 20.35 13.32 9.47
C THR A 266 19.19 14.03 10.19
N GLY A 267 19.51 14.66 11.33
CA GLY A 267 18.62 15.54 12.08
C GLY A 267 17.46 14.82 12.77
N TRP A 268 17.27 15.15 14.05
CA TRP A 268 16.09 14.72 14.80
C TRP A 268 14.91 15.65 14.50
N HIS A 269 13.72 15.07 14.40
CA HIS A 269 12.47 15.81 14.28
C HIS A 269 11.36 15.11 15.04
N ILE A 270 10.32 15.87 15.38
CA ILE A 270 9.09 15.33 15.93
C ILE A 270 8.19 14.92 14.77
N ARG A 271 7.89 13.62 14.66
CA ARG A 271 6.85 13.07 13.79
C ARG A 271 5.50 13.27 14.47
N GLY A 272 4.52 13.70 13.70
CA GLY A 272 3.12 13.66 14.09
C GLY A 272 2.29 12.85 13.11
N THR A 273 1.42 11.98 13.60
CA THR A 273 0.58 11.09 12.79
C THR A 273 -0.87 11.22 13.23
N VAL A 274 -1.78 11.39 12.26
CA VAL A 274 -3.21 11.56 12.53
C VAL A 274 -3.80 10.31 13.16
N ALA A 275 -4.88 10.45 13.93
CA ALA A 275 -5.51 9.34 14.62
C ALA A 275 -6.32 8.43 13.67
N GLU A 276 -6.97 9.04 12.68
CA GLU A 276 -7.93 8.41 11.78
C GLU A 276 -7.22 7.90 10.51
N PRO A 277 -7.27 6.59 10.20
CA PRO A 277 -6.71 6.06 8.97
C PRO A 277 -7.61 6.30 7.76
N CYS A 278 -6.99 6.21 6.59
CA CYS A 278 -7.68 5.93 5.34
C CYS A 278 -7.43 4.47 4.94
N ASN A 279 -8.46 3.63 4.91
CA ASN A 279 -8.39 2.27 4.39
C ASN A 279 -8.46 2.28 2.86
N CYS A 280 -7.30 2.14 2.23
CA CYS A 280 -7.15 2.16 0.79
C CYS A 280 -7.23 0.73 0.24
N HIS A 281 -8.21 0.46 -0.61
CA HIS A 281 -8.48 -0.86 -1.19
C HIS A 281 -8.17 -0.86 -2.70
N LYS A 282 -7.38 -1.82 -3.18
CA LYS A 282 -6.90 -1.90 -4.58
C LYS A 282 -7.32 -3.23 -5.22
N PRO A 283 -8.58 -3.35 -5.68
CA PRO A 283 -9.09 -4.55 -6.32
C PRO A 283 -8.77 -4.60 -7.81
N SER A 284 -9.13 -5.71 -8.44
CA SER A 284 -9.24 -5.86 -9.91
C SER A 284 -8.03 -5.34 -10.68
N THR A 285 -6.84 -5.52 -10.11
CA THR A 285 -5.59 -4.95 -10.61
C THR A 285 -4.78 -6.02 -11.31
N VAL A 286 -4.65 -5.90 -12.63
CA VAL A 286 -3.92 -6.87 -13.47
C VAL A 286 -2.46 -7.01 -13.03
N SER A 287 -1.81 -8.12 -13.41
CA SER A 287 -0.39 -8.36 -13.13
C SER A 287 0.50 -7.21 -13.63
N GLY A 288 1.19 -6.56 -12.69
CA GLY A 288 2.03 -5.37 -12.93
C GLY A 288 1.27 -4.04 -12.91
N GLY A 289 -0.01 -4.03 -12.50
CA GLY A 289 -0.77 -2.82 -12.14
C GLY A 289 -0.47 -2.31 -10.73
N GLY A 290 0.40 -3.00 -9.99
CA GLY A 290 0.89 -2.55 -8.68
C GLY A 290 -0.10 -2.76 -7.54
N LYS A 291 -0.73 -3.94 -7.45
CA LYS A 291 -1.67 -4.32 -6.39
C LYS A 291 -1.03 -4.22 -4.99
N SER A 292 0.07 -4.93 -4.76
CA SER A 292 0.75 -4.97 -3.45
C SER A 292 1.48 -3.65 -3.10
N GLU A 293 1.78 -2.81 -4.10
CA GLU A 293 2.43 -1.50 -3.92
C GLU A 293 1.66 -0.58 -2.98
N ILE A 294 0.33 -0.72 -2.87
CA ILE A 294 -0.48 0.10 -1.97
C ILE A 294 -0.04 -0.03 -0.50
N SER A 295 0.51 -1.19 -0.12
CA SER A 295 0.98 -1.50 1.23
C SER A 295 2.50 -1.34 1.44
N LYS A 296 3.30 -1.26 0.36
CA LYS A 296 4.77 -1.12 0.44
C LYS A 296 5.20 0.26 0.95
N LEU A 297 6.36 0.35 1.60
CA LEU A 297 6.82 1.59 2.20
C LEU A 297 7.30 2.60 1.13
N LEU A 298 6.81 3.84 1.19
CA LEU A 298 7.32 4.91 0.31
C LEU A 298 8.78 5.28 0.66
N SER A 299 9.21 5.07 1.91
CA SER A 299 10.55 5.41 2.39
C SER A 299 11.66 4.82 1.54
N ASP A 300 11.44 3.62 0.99
CA ASP A 300 12.45 2.88 0.21
C ASP A 300 12.73 3.56 -1.15
N MET A 301 11.79 4.40 -1.60
CA MET A 301 11.92 5.19 -2.82
C MET A 301 12.47 6.60 -2.59
N ILE A 302 12.61 7.04 -1.34
CA ILE A 302 13.10 8.37 -1.02
C ILE A 302 14.62 8.41 -1.17
N THR A 303 15.07 9.29 -2.05
CA THR A 303 16.48 9.59 -2.25
C THR A 303 16.85 10.91 -1.58
N PHE A 304 18.13 11.08 -1.25
CA PHE A 304 18.66 12.28 -0.62
C PHE A 304 19.51 13.04 -1.62
N GLY A 305 19.41 14.36 -1.62
CA GLY A 305 20.20 15.22 -2.48
C GLY A 305 20.31 16.63 -1.89
N ASP A 306 21.14 17.47 -2.50
CA ASP A 306 21.41 18.80 -1.98
C ASP A 306 20.23 19.74 -2.28
N ALA A 307 19.89 20.57 -1.29
CA ALA A 307 19.03 21.72 -1.56
C ALA A 307 19.76 22.67 -2.52
N ARG A 308 19.04 23.17 -3.52
CA ARG A 308 19.64 23.90 -4.64
C ARG A 308 19.41 25.40 -4.55
N ILE A 309 20.42 26.16 -4.95
CA ILE A 309 20.41 27.60 -5.18
C ILE A 309 21.09 27.88 -6.51
N ASP A 310 20.55 28.80 -7.30
CA ASP A 310 21.09 29.10 -8.62
C ASP A 310 22.11 30.24 -8.51
N ASP A 311 21.72 31.37 -7.93
CA ASP A 311 22.62 32.49 -7.59
C ASP A 311 22.37 32.97 -6.17
N VAL A 312 23.32 32.76 -5.27
CA VAL A 312 23.13 33.02 -3.83
C VAL A 312 22.75 34.46 -3.52
N HIS A 313 23.30 35.44 -4.24
CA HIS A 313 23.00 36.85 -3.95
C HIS A 313 21.61 37.24 -4.44
N THR A 314 21.29 36.88 -5.68
CA THR A 314 20.01 37.17 -6.33
C THR A 314 18.86 36.43 -5.66
N ASP A 315 19.05 35.14 -5.38
CA ASP A 315 18.00 34.31 -4.81
C ASP A 315 17.69 34.74 -3.37
N LEU A 316 18.72 35.00 -2.55
CA LEU A 316 18.50 35.50 -1.18
C LEU A 316 17.93 36.92 -1.13
N PHE A 317 18.12 37.72 -2.19
CA PHE A 317 17.43 39.00 -2.33
C PHE A 317 15.91 38.79 -2.51
N TYR A 318 15.49 37.91 -3.43
CA TYR A 318 14.07 37.61 -3.62
C TYR A 318 13.42 36.94 -2.40
N VAL A 319 14.14 36.02 -1.74
CA VAL A 319 13.67 35.41 -0.48
C VAL A 319 13.42 36.48 0.58
N ASP A 320 14.32 37.44 0.73
CA ASP A 320 14.16 38.54 1.69
C ASP A 320 12.96 39.45 1.38
N MET A 321 12.70 39.73 0.10
CA MET A 321 11.52 40.48 -0.31
C MET A 321 10.23 39.76 0.11
N ILE A 322 10.16 38.44 -0.07
CA ILE A 322 9.01 37.63 0.33
C ILE A 322 8.87 37.65 1.85
N LEU A 323 9.96 37.41 2.59
CA LEU A 323 9.94 37.36 4.07
C LEU A 323 9.53 38.70 4.71
N LYS A 324 9.81 39.83 4.06
CA LYS A 324 9.44 41.19 4.52
C LYS A 324 8.10 41.70 4.01
N ARG A 325 7.47 41.00 3.06
CA ARG A 325 6.18 41.43 2.47
C ARG A 325 5.10 41.49 3.56
N ASN A 326 4.25 42.52 3.50
CA ASN A 326 3.02 42.57 4.28
C ASN A 326 1.96 41.67 3.61
N TYR A 327 1.35 40.74 4.35
CA TYR A 327 0.39 39.75 3.84
C TYR A 327 -1.07 40.04 4.17
N ASN A 328 -1.39 41.25 4.62
CA ASN A 328 -2.77 41.61 5.03
C ASN A 328 -3.76 41.69 3.86
N ASP A 329 -3.25 41.81 2.64
CA ASP A 329 -4.01 41.86 1.38
C ASP A 329 -4.42 40.48 0.85
N ARG A 330 -3.98 39.40 1.50
CA ARG A 330 -4.25 38.03 1.04
C ARG A 330 -5.73 37.65 1.06
N PHE A 331 -6.54 38.27 1.92
CA PHE A 331 -7.96 37.95 2.10
C PHE A 331 -8.84 39.16 1.79
N PRO A 332 -10.06 38.97 1.25
CA PRO A 332 -10.96 40.08 0.92
C PRO A 332 -11.35 40.94 2.13
N ALA A 333 -11.48 40.31 3.30
CA ALA A 333 -11.67 41.00 4.57
C ALA A 333 -10.32 41.23 5.26
N ASN A 334 -10.06 42.46 5.69
CA ASN A 334 -8.87 42.77 6.48
C ASN A 334 -8.96 42.07 7.84
N ARG A 335 -8.15 41.03 8.04
CA ARG A 335 -8.08 40.24 9.28
C ARG A 335 -7.05 40.77 10.29
N GLY A 336 -6.56 42.00 10.10
CA GLY A 336 -5.50 42.60 10.93
C GLY A 336 -4.09 42.18 10.52
N GLN A 337 -3.08 42.72 11.21
CA GLN A 337 -1.67 42.43 10.92
C GLN A 337 -1.27 41.03 11.39
N GLY A 338 -0.89 40.18 10.43
CA GLY A 338 -0.36 38.85 10.72
C GLY A 338 1.04 38.89 11.35
N LEU A 339 1.44 37.79 11.99
CA LEU A 339 2.81 37.61 12.48
C LEU A 339 3.81 37.53 11.32
N PRO A 340 5.06 38.02 11.49
CA PRO A 340 6.11 37.84 10.50
C PRO A 340 6.37 36.36 10.17
N LEU A 341 6.72 36.04 8.93
CA LEU A 341 6.91 34.64 8.50
C LEU A 341 7.96 33.87 9.34
N LEU A 342 9.02 34.55 9.79
CA LEU A 342 10.08 33.93 10.60
C LEU A 342 9.75 33.85 12.11
N ASP A 343 8.62 34.40 12.58
CA ASP A 343 8.19 34.28 13.97
C ASP A 343 8.06 32.81 14.37
N SER A 344 8.54 32.43 15.56
CA SER A 344 8.55 31.03 16.02
C SER A 344 7.15 30.44 16.16
N ARG A 345 6.12 31.28 16.35
CA ARG A 345 4.72 30.85 16.41
C ARG A 345 4.11 30.57 15.03
N VAL A 346 4.73 31.07 13.97
CA VAL A 346 4.32 30.77 12.58
C VAL A 346 5.01 29.47 12.17
N THR A 347 4.22 28.46 11.81
CA THR A 347 4.81 27.15 11.46
C THR A 347 5.21 27.09 10.00
N LEU A 348 6.12 26.17 9.65
CA LEU A 348 6.50 25.93 8.26
C LEU A 348 5.30 25.60 7.38
N GLY A 349 4.38 24.75 7.86
CA GLY A 349 3.15 24.43 7.14
C GLY A 349 2.26 25.64 6.86
N SER A 350 2.20 26.60 7.80
CA SER A 350 1.48 27.87 7.59
C SER A 350 2.14 28.74 6.52
N VAL A 351 3.48 28.79 6.48
CA VAL A 351 4.22 29.49 5.41
C VAL A 351 4.00 28.83 4.06
N ILE A 352 4.02 27.49 3.99
CA ILE A 352 3.70 26.73 2.78
C ILE A 352 2.28 27.07 2.32
N LYS A 353 1.28 27.03 3.21
CA LYS A 353 -0.11 27.40 2.90
C LYS A 353 -0.21 28.82 2.36
N MET A 354 0.44 29.79 3.00
CA MET A 354 0.43 31.19 2.56
C MET A 354 1.03 31.37 1.16
N LEU A 355 2.08 30.61 0.83
CA LEU A 355 2.75 30.66 -0.47
C LEU A 355 2.22 29.64 -1.47
N THR A 356 1.01 29.13 -1.24
CA THR A 356 0.29 28.23 -2.14
C THR A 356 -1.02 28.89 -2.55
N ARG A 357 -1.37 28.80 -3.84
CA ARG A 357 -2.63 29.32 -4.38
C ARG A 357 -3.82 28.73 -3.62
N SER A 358 -4.82 29.55 -3.33
CA SER A 358 -6.03 29.13 -2.63
C SER A 358 -7.22 29.97 -3.08
N GLU A 359 -8.41 29.37 -3.12
CA GLU A 359 -9.67 30.08 -3.40
C GLU A 359 -10.03 31.07 -2.29
N ASP A 360 -9.55 30.84 -1.07
CA ASP A 360 -9.70 31.78 0.03
C ASP A 360 -8.96 33.11 -0.25
N HIS A 361 -7.94 33.09 -1.11
CA HIS A 361 -7.11 34.26 -1.39
C HIS A 361 -7.74 35.22 -2.40
N CYS A 362 -7.44 36.51 -2.27
CA CYS A 362 -7.77 37.51 -3.29
C CYS A 362 -7.16 37.15 -4.66
N PRO A 363 -7.83 37.44 -5.79
CA PRO A 363 -7.29 37.19 -7.14
C PRO A 363 -5.89 37.77 -7.35
N ASP A 364 -5.68 39.05 -7.01
CA ASP A 364 -4.38 39.74 -7.14
C ASP A 364 -3.27 39.06 -6.33
N TYR A 365 -3.62 38.49 -5.17
CA TYR A 365 -2.67 37.76 -4.34
C TYR A 365 -2.27 36.42 -4.98
N ASN A 366 -3.23 35.70 -5.54
CA ASN A 366 -2.96 34.47 -6.29
C ASN A 366 -2.13 34.76 -7.55
N GLU A 367 -2.40 35.84 -8.27
CA GLU A 367 -1.59 36.27 -9.41
C GLU A 367 -0.15 36.57 -8.98
N TRP A 368 0.04 37.31 -7.88
CA TRP A 368 1.37 37.53 -7.30
C TRP A 368 2.09 36.22 -6.94
N LEU A 369 1.39 35.24 -6.34
CA LEU A 369 1.99 33.94 -6.02
C LEU A 369 2.55 33.23 -7.26
N GLU A 370 1.84 33.29 -8.40
CA GLU A 370 2.28 32.69 -9.67
C GLU A 370 3.56 33.34 -10.21
N THR A 371 3.83 34.61 -9.88
CA THR A 371 5.08 35.29 -10.27
C THR A 371 6.31 34.76 -9.55
N ILE A 372 6.15 34.10 -8.39
CA ILE A 372 7.28 33.63 -7.58
C ILE A 372 7.83 32.32 -8.17
N PRO A 373 9.10 32.26 -8.61
CA PRO A 373 9.69 31.04 -9.13
C PRO A 373 9.69 29.91 -8.09
N HIS A 374 9.49 28.68 -8.54
CA HIS A 374 9.41 27.51 -7.66
C HIS A 374 10.65 27.34 -6.76
N HIS A 375 11.86 27.54 -7.29
CA HIS A 375 13.09 27.42 -6.51
C HIS A 375 13.18 28.48 -5.39
N ILE A 376 12.73 29.72 -5.66
CA ILE A 376 12.65 30.77 -4.63
C ILE A 376 11.65 30.39 -3.53
N ARG A 377 10.47 29.84 -3.86
CA ARG A 377 9.52 29.34 -2.85
C ARG A 377 10.17 28.25 -1.98
N CYS A 378 10.89 27.32 -2.60
CA CYS A 378 11.63 26.27 -1.89
C CYS A 378 12.70 26.83 -0.94
N LEU A 379 13.40 27.89 -1.34
CA LEU A 379 14.38 28.58 -0.50
C LEU A 379 13.73 29.31 0.67
N VAL A 380 12.55 29.95 0.48
CA VAL A 380 11.79 30.53 1.60
C VAL A 380 11.44 29.45 2.64
N PHE A 381 11.01 28.27 2.19
CA PHE A 381 10.72 27.14 3.08
C PHE A 381 11.98 26.62 3.79
N LEU A 382 13.12 26.55 3.08
CA LEU A 382 14.41 26.17 3.66
C LEU A 382 14.81 27.15 4.76
N VAL A 383 14.76 28.46 4.48
CA VAL A 383 15.10 29.50 5.47
C VAL A 383 14.18 29.39 6.67
N LYS A 384 12.86 29.26 6.46
CA LYS A 384 11.92 29.09 7.58
C LYS A 384 12.22 27.84 8.41
N HIS A 385 12.56 26.74 7.76
CA HIS A 385 12.84 25.47 8.43
C HIS A 385 14.09 25.53 9.32
N HIS A 386 15.13 26.26 8.89
CA HIS A 386 16.40 26.35 9.61
C HIS A 386 16.55 27.60 10.50
N TYR A 387 15.65 28.58 10.38
CA TYR A 387 15.73 29.84 11.10
C TYR A 387 15.81 29.64 12.62
N LYS A 388 16.79 30.31 13.24
CA LYS A 388 16.89 30.45 14.69
C LYS A 388 16.53 31.89 15.09
N PRO A 389 15.75 32.11 16.18
CA PRO A 389 15.45 33.45 16.66
C PRO A 389 16.68 34.32 16.89
N SER A 390 17.81 33.71 17.29
CA SER A 390 19.09 34.39 17.49
C SER A 390 19.69 35.02 16.23
N TRP A 391 19.32 34.57 15.04
CA TRP A 391 19.79 35.16 13.77
C TRP A 391 19.17 36.54 13.51
N GLY A 392 17.97 36.81 14.06
CA GLY A 392 17.30 38.09 13.91
C GLY A 392 17.19 38.54 12.44
N LYS A 393 17.65 39.77 12.16
CA LYS A 393 17.68 40.36 10.81
C LYS A 393 18.87 39.89 9.96
N ASP A 394 19.87 39.25 10.56
CA ASP A 394 21.10 38.81 9.89
C ASP A 394 21.02 37.35 9.39
N TRP A 395 19.82 36.80 9.24
CA TRP A 395 19.64 35.42 8.79
C TRP A 395 20.35 35.09 7.47
N LYS A 396 20.59 36.08 6.59
CA LYS A 396 21.28 35.90 5.31
C LYS A 396 22.73 35.45 5.46
N SER A 397 23.44 35.92 6.49
CA SER A 397 24.85 35.56 6.70
C SER A 397 25.03 34.08 7.05
N HIS A 398 23.95 33.44 7.51
CA HIS A 398 23.92 32.03 7.86
C HIS A 398 23.59 31.11 6.67
N ILE A 399 23.24 31.66 5.51
CA ILE A 399 22.91 30.89 4.30
C ILE A 399 23.94 31.19 3.22
N THR A 400 24.70 30.18 2.79
CA THR A 400 25.73 30.32 1.75
C THR A 400 25.55 29.27 0.66
N ALA A 401 26.21 29.48 -0.47
CA ALA A 401 26.40 28.46 -1.49
C ALA A 401 27.72 27.72 -1.27
N GLU A 402 27.82 26.51 -1.80
CA GLU A 402 29.08 25.79 -1.92
C GLU A 402 30.09 26.61 -2.73
N LEU A 403 31.39 26.48 -2.44
CA LEU A 403 32.45 27.02 -3.29
C LEU A 403 33.23 25.84 -3.87
N VAL A 404 33.07 25.60 -5.17
CA VAL A 404 33.73 24.51 -5.90
C VAL A 404 34.72 25.13 -6.87
N ASP A 405 36.01 24.80 -6.73
CA ASP A 405 37.11 25.35 -7.55
C ASP A 405 37.11 26.89 -7.65
N GLY A 406 36.68 27.58 -6.58
CA GLY A 406 36.62 29.04 -6.51
C GLY A 406 35.38 29.67 -7.17
N ALA A 407 34.46 28.86 -7.70
CA ALA A 407 33.16 29.31 -8.22
C ALA A 407 32.02 28.89 -7.28
N ASN A 408 30.94 29.69 -7.26
CA ASN A 408 29.73 29.32 -6.52
C ASN A 408 29.14 28.03 -7.11
N GLY A 409 29.06 26.99 -6.30
CA GLY A 409 28.32 25.78 -6.58
C GLY A 409 26.82 25.95 -6.29
N SER A 410 26.02 24.95 -6.64
CA SER A 410 24.56 25.02 -6.51
C SER A 410 24.02 24.50 -5.18
N SER A 411 24.86 24.01 -4.26
CA SER A 411 24.43 23.38 -3.02
C SER A 411 24.30 24.40 -1.89
N VAL A 412 23.12 24.46 -1.25
CA VAL A 412 22.87 25.36 -0.11
C VAL A 412 23.57 24.85 1.15
N HIS A 413 24.20 25.78 1.87
CA HIS A 413 24.80 25.57 3.16
C HIS A 413 24.14 26.46 4.21
N VAL A 414 23.88 25.89 5.40
CA VAL A 414 23.37 26.61 6.57
C VAL A 414 24.40 26.51 7.67
N GLU A 415 24.89 27.65 8.18
CA GLU A 415 25.97 27.70 9.18
C GLU A 415 27.18 26.83 8.79
N GLY A 416 27.57 26.88 7.51
CA GLY A 416 28.68 26.10 6.95
C GLY A 416 28.40 24.61 6.73
N LYS A 417 27.18 24.12 7.02
CA LYS A 417 26.79 22.72 6.82
C LYS A 417 25.93 22.56 5.58
N ARG A 418 26.27 21.59 4.73
CA ARG A 418 25.49 21.24 3.54
C ARG A 418 24.06 20.83 3.91
N VAL A 419 23.07 21.42 3.24
CA VAL A 419 21.65 21.10 3.44
C VAL A 419 21.24 19.96 2.53
N VAL A 420 20.90 18.83 3.13
CA VAL A 420 20.39 17.65 2.42
C VAL A 420 18.86 17.61 2.55
N THR A 421 18.18 17.45 1.42
CA THR A 421 16.72 17.34 1.31
C THR A 421 16.31 15.99 0.69
N GLN A 422 15.01 15.71 0.72
CA GLN A 422 14.43 14.46 0.24
C GLN A 422 13.81 14.64 -1.15
N TYR A 423 14.01 13.63 -1.99
CA TYR A 423 13.50 13.59 -3.36
C TYR A 423 12.81 12.27 -3.65
N LEU A 424 11.73 12.33 -4.41
CA LEU A 424 11.08 11.16 -4.98
C LEU A 424 11.25 11.15 -6.51
N ARG A 425 11.52 9.97 -7.07
CA ARG A 425 11.50 9.76 -8.51
C ARG A 425 10.06 9.66 -9.00
N ILE A 426 9.70 10.42 -10.03
CA ILE A 426 8.40 10.33 -10.72
C ILE A 426 8.64 10.16 -12.23
N GLY A 427 8.87 8.90 -12.60
CA GLY A 427 9.14 8.46 -13.95
C GLY A 427 10.50 8.92 -14.47
N ARG A 428 10.74 8.58 -15.74
CA ARG A 428 11.99 8.87 -16.45
C ARG A 428 11.74 9.69 -17.72
N THR A 429 12.74 10.49 -18.11
CA THR A 429 12.76 11.18 -19.39
C THR A 429 12.88 10.16 -20.55
N PRO A 430 12.63 10.57 -21.81
CA PRO A 430 12.90 9.72 -22.97
C PRO A 430 14.35 9.23 -23.05
N SER A 431 15.30 10.03 -22.54
CA SER A 431 16.72 9.68 -22.38
C SER A 431 17.04 8.84 -21.14
N LYS A 432 16.02 8.25 -20.49
CA LYS A 432 16.11 7.40 -19.29
C LYS A 432 16.65 8.08 -18.03
N LYS A 433 16.74 9.41 -17.99
CA LYS A 433 17.12 10.16 -16.78
C LYS A 433 15.96 10.17 -15.78
N GLU A 434 16.26 9.99 -14.51
CA GLU A 434 15.26 10.08 -13.44
C GLU A 434 14.73 11.51 -13.30
N ARG A 435 13.42 11.64 -13.12
CA ARG A 435 12.78 12.92 -12.78
C ARG A 435 12.59 12.98 -11.27
N LYS A 436 13.43 13.74 -10.59
CA LYS A 436 13.41 13.86 -9.13
C LYS A 436 12.64 15.11 -8.71
N PHE A 437 11.72 14.94 -7.76
CA PHE A 437 10.89 16.02 -7.21
C PHE A 437 11.18 16.14 -5.73
N GLN A 438 11.48 17.37 -5.29
CA GLN A 438 11.75 17.64 -3.88
C GLN A 438 10.46 17.46 -3.07
N LEU A 439 10.55 16.68 -1.99
CA LEU A 439 9.47 16.56 -1.02
C LEU A 439 9.43 17.79 -0.13
N ARG A 440 8.24 18.13 0.38
CA ARG A 440 8.09 19.21 1.37
C ARG A 440 8.92 18.87 2.61
N TYR A 441 9.53 19.88 3.23
CA TYR A 441 10.32 19.70 4.46
C TYR A 441 9.51 19.20 5.66
N ASP A 442 8.18 19.37 5.63
CA ASP A 442 7.24 18.85 6.62
C ASP A 442 6.58 17.53 6.21
N PHE A 443 6.88 16.99 5.02
CA PHE A 443 6.37 15.70 4.58
C PHE A 443 7.08 14.56 5.30
N VAL A 444 6.29 13.61 5.77
CA VAL A 444 6.76 12.34 6.28
C VAL A 444 5.87 11.26 5.66
N PRO A 445 6.44 10.14 5.13
CA PRO A 445 5.64 9.04 4.59
C PRO A 445 4.55 8.59 5.55
N ALA A 446 3.39 8.24 5.00
CA ALA A 446 2.29 7.72 5.78
C ALA A 446 2.72 6.44 6.50
N GLN A 447 2.28 6.30 7.76
CA GLN A 447 2.35 5.01 8.41
C GLN A 447 1.33 4.09 7.76
N LYS A 448 1.70 2.84 7.50
CA LYS A 448 0.80 1.87 6.86
C LYS A 448 0.75 0.55 7.61
N ILE A 449 -0.44 0.00 7.71
CA ILE A 449 -0.68 -1.38 8.13
C ILE A 449 -1.40 -2.08 6.98
N GLN A 450 -0.81 -3.16 6.48
CA GLN A 450 -1.40 -3.93 5.38
C GLN A 450 -2.70 -4.60 5.84
N THR A 451 -3.77 -4.44 5.08
CA THR A 451 -5.08 -5.06 5.33
C THR A 451 -5.37 -6.22 4.39
N GLU A 452 -4.76 -6.21 3.21
CA GLU A 452 -5.00 -7.17 2.12
C GLU A 452 -3.74 -7.30 1.25
N ASP A 453 -3.65 -8.38 0.46
CA ASP A 453 -2.58 -8.54 -0.54
C ASP A 453 -3.03 -9.33 -1.77
N ASP A 454 -3.61 -10.54 -1.61
CA ASP A 454 -3.98 -11.39 -2.74
C ASP A 454 -5.30 -12.15 -2.61
N ILE A 455 -5.67 -12.63 -1.42
CA ILE A 455 -6.94 -13.31 -1.16
C ILE A 455 -7.69 -12.57 -0.06
N THR A 456 -8.68 -11.76 -0.46
CA THR A 456 -9.51 -10.97 0.46
C THR A 456 -10.92 -11.54 0.51
N SER A 457 -11.48 -11.62 1.72
CA SER A 457 -12.93 -11.79 1.92
C SER A 457 -13.50 -10.48 2.44
N SER A 458 -14.65 -10.06 1.90
CA SER A 458 -15.29 -8.80 2.29
C SER A 458 -16.81 -8.91 2.33
N ILE A 459 -17.42 -7.98 3.08
CA ILE A 459 -18.86 -7.86 3.30
C ILE A 459 -19.28 -6.39 3.30
N VAL A 460 -20.45 -6.13 2.72
CA VAL A 460 -21.12 -4.83 2.76
C VAL A 460 -22.13 -4.82 3.89
N VAL A 461 -22.03 -3.82 4.77
CA VAL A 461 -22.85 -3.70 5.98
C VAL A 461 -23.57 -2.37 5.97
N PRO A 462 -24.88 -2.33 6.26
CA PRO A 462 -25.59 -1.07 6.44
C PRO A 462 -24.96 -0.23 7.55
N ARG A 463 -24.72 1.06 7.30
CA ARG A 463 -24.04 1.97 8.23
C ARG A 463 -24.73 2.03 9.59
N GLU A 464 -26.06 2.00 9.61
CA GLU A 464 -26.89 2.04 10.83
C GLU A 464 -26.72 0.83 11.75
N ARG A 465 -26.11 -0.26 11.26
CA ARG A 465 -25.81 -1.47 12.05
C ARG A 465 -24.47 -1.38 12.77
N LEU A 466 -23.69 -0.33 12.52
CA LEU A 466 -22.37 -0.12 13.08
C LEU A 466 -22.38 1.10 13.99
N GLU A 467 -21.87 0.94 15.20
CA GLU A 467 -21.68 2.03 16.15
C GLU A 467 -20.29 2.68 15.94
N HIS A 468 -20.18 3.97 16.28
CA HIS A 468 -18.90 4.70 16.33
C HIS A 468 -18.05 4.66 15.04
N LEU A 469 -18.69 4.65 13.88
CA LEU A 469 -18.01 4.95 12.63
C LEU A 469 -17.51 6.39 12.61
N ASN A 470 -16.52 6.66 11.77
CA ASN A 470 -16.11 8.03 11.48
C ASN A 470 -17.31 8.82 10.97
N GLU A 471 -17.62 9.93 11.64
CA GLU A 471 -18.80 10.76 11.34
C GLU A 471 -18.78 11.37 9.94
N GLN A 472 -17.61 11.45 9.28
CA GLN A 472 -17.48 11.89 7.89
C GLN A 472 -18.07 10.89 6.90
N ILE A 473 -18.25 9.63 7.29
CA ILE A 473 -18.88 8.61 6.44
C ILE A 473 -20.40 8.83 6.44
N LYS A 474 -20.92 9.36 5.32
CA LYS A 474 -22.35 9.65 5.14
C LYS A 474 -23.11 8.61 4.32
N THR A 475 -22.41 7.63 3.75
CA THR A 475 -22.98 6.61 2.86
C THR A 475 -23.93 5.65 3.60
N PRO A 476 -24.89 5.01 2.92
CA PRO A 476 -25.86 4.14 3.57
C PRO A 476 -25.27 2.78 3.98
N ALA A 477 -24.20 2.33 3.32
CA ALA A 477 -23.46 1.13 3.68
C ALA A 477 -21.95 1.38 3.63
N VAL A 478 -21.20 0.46 4.23
CA VAL A 478 -19.75 0.43 4.21
C VAL A 478 -19.24 -0.99 3.94
N LYS A 479 -18.06 -1.11 3.34
CA LYS A 479 -17.39 -2.39 3.11
C LYS A 479 -16.35 -2.65 4.19
N LEU A 480 -16.43 -3.83 4.80
CA LEU A 480 -15.44 -4.37 5.73
C LEU A 480 -14.77 -5.58 5.09
N LEU A 481 -13.48 -5.77 5.38
CA LEU A 481 -12.66 -6.75 4.70
C LEU A 481 -11.62 -7.38 5.62
N LYS A 482 -11.14 -8.56 5.24
CA LYS A 482 -10.11 -9.29 5.96
C LYS A 482 -9.30 -10.16 5.01
N ASN A 483 -7.97 -10.11 5.16
CA ASN A 483 -7.06 -11.00 4.46
C ASN A 483 -7.27 -12.45 4.92
N CYS A 484 -7.42 -13.36 3.96
CA CYS A 484 -7.62 -14.79 4.22
C CYS A 484 -6.33 -15.55 4.51
N GLU A 485 -5.18 -14.93 4.29
CA GLU A 485 -3.85 -15.55 4.35
C GLU A 485 -3.09 -15.15 5.61
N LEU A 486 -2.37 -16.10 6.20
CA LEU A 486 -1.43 -15.90 7.31
C LEU A 486 -0.02 -15.57 6.82
N ARG A 487 0.35 -16.09 5.66
CA ARG A 487 1.62 -15.84 4.97
C ARG A 487 1.39 -15.56 3.50
N LEU A 488 2.18 -14.66 2.94
CA LEU A 488 2.03 -14.12 1.59
C LEU A 488 3.08 -14.71 0.66
N PHE A 489 2.64 -15.32 -0.44
CA PHE A 489 3.54 -15.96 -1.41
C PHE A 489 4.17 -14.95 -2.37
N GLN A 490 5.13 -14.18 -1.86
CA GLN A 490 5.77 -13.07 -2.55
C GLN A 490 6.63 -13.52 -3.72
N ARG A 491 6.74 -12.65 -4.73
CA ARG A 491 7.70 -12.77 -5.84
C ARG A 491 8.65 -11.56 -5.80
N PRO A 492 9.83 -11.69 -5.17
CA PRO A 492 10.74 -10.56 -4.98
C PRO A 492 11.58 -10.32 -6.25
N ASP A 493 10.98 -9.68 -7.25
CA ASP A 493 11.66 -9.40 -8.53
C ASP A 493 12.89 -8.49 -8.34
N ASP A 494 12.84 -7.56 -7.39
CA ASP A 494 13.90 -6.57 -7.14
C ASP A 494 15.06 -7.10 -6.27
N ALA A 495 14.86 -8.22 -5.55
CA ALA A 495 15.86 -8.82 -4.66
C ALA A 495 17.10 -9.38 -5.39
N ILE A 496 17.01 -9.54 -6.73
CA ILE A 496 18.18 -9.84 -7.56
C ILE A 496 19.25 -8.75 -7.47
N VAL A 497 18.85 -7.52 -7.16
CA VAL A 497 19.76 -6.40 -6.88
C VAL A 497 19.99 -6.34 -5.37
N ARG A 498 21.20 -6.71 -4.95
CA ARG A 498 21.62 -6.76 -3.54
C ARG A 498 21.31 -5.45 -2.82
N GLY A 499 20.69 -5.55 -1.65
CA GLY A 499 20.31 -4.41 -0.80
C GLY A 499 19.15 -3.56 -1.33
N CYS A 500 18.55 -3.90 -2.49
CA CYS A 500 17.44 -3.15 -3.05
C CYS A 500 16.11 -3.47 -2.36
N ASP A 501 15.83 -4.76 -2.14
CA ASP A 501 14.63 -5.22 -1.43
C ASP A 501 15.01 -5.61 0.01
N THR A 502 15.13 -4.59 0.86
CA THR A 502 15.56 -4.73 2.25
C THR A 502 14.63 -5.64 3.05
N LYS A 503 13.33 -5.61 2.73
CA LYS A 503 12.33 -6.46 3.40
C LYS A 503 12.49 -7.93 3.00
N CYS A 504 12.65 -8.22 1.72
CA CYS A 504 12.92 -9.58 1.26
C CYS A 504 14.21 -10.14 1.89
N GLU A 505 15.27 -9.33 1.97
CA GLU A 505 16.53 -9.78 2.58
C GLU A 505 16.40 -10.02 4.08
N GLU A 506 15.68 -9.17 4.81
CA GLU A 506 15.34 -9.37 6.22
C GLU A 506 14.55 -10.67 6.42
N ASP A 507 13.46 -10.85 5.65
CA ASP A 507 12.57 -12.00 5.78
C ASP A 507 13.33 -13.29 5.44
N MET A 508 14.07 -13.34 4.32
CA MET A 508 14.83 -14.52 3.90
C MET A 508 15.99 -14.87 4.84
N ALA A 509 16.59 -13.88 5.51
CA ALA A 509 17.65 -14.11 6.49
C ALA A 509 17.13 -14.77 7.79
N GLY A 510 15.85 -14.56 8.10
CA GLY A 510 15.14 -15.15 9.23
C GLY A 510 15.01 -16.68 9.16
N ASP A 511 14.52 -17.26 10.26
CA ASP A 511 14.23 -18.69 10.36
C ASP A 511 12.74 -18.99 10.10
N GLY A 512 12.41 -20.27 9.85
CA GLY A 512 11.01 -20.69 9.64
C GLY A 512 10.41 -20.31 8.28
N ASN A 513 11.26 -20.03 7.30
CA ASN A 513 10.86 -19.66 5.94
C ASN A 513 10.47 -20.86 5.08
N PHE A 514 9.45 -20.67 4.25
CA PHE A 514 9.17 -21.55 3.10
C PHE A 514 9.67 -20.85 1.84
N ILE A 515 10.63 -21.46 1.12
CA ILE A 515 11.32 -20.83 -0.02
C ILE A 515 11.24 -21.76 -1.23
N SER A 516 11.01 -21.18 -2.41
CA SER A 516 10.91 -21.91 -3.67
C SER A 516 11.60 -21.13 -4.78
N ASN A 517 12.23 -21.86 -5.70
CA ASN A 517 12.94 -21.31 -6.86
C ASN A 517 14.13 -20.39 -6.54
N PHE A 518 14.89 -20.72 -5.51
CA PHE A 518 16.24 -20.20 -5.26
C PHE A 518 17.24 -21.35 -5.38
N ASP A 519 18.49 -21.04 -5.76
CA ASP A 519 19.54 -22.06 -5.78
C ASP A 519 19.97 -22.39 -4.34
N PRO A 520 20.12 -23.68 -4.00
CA PRO A 520 20.62 -24.10 -2.70
C PRO A 520 22.14 -23.97 -2.66
N LEU A 521 22.65 -22.98 -1.94
CA LEU A 521 24.08 -22.72 -1.79
C LEU A 521 24.68 -23.57 -0.66
N THR A 522 25.85 -24.12 -0.92
CA THR A 522 26.70 -24.84 0.04
C THR A 522 27.44 -23.88 0.98
N ALA A 523 28.07 -24.42 2.02
CA ALA A 523 28.91 -23.64 2.92
C ALA A 523 30.12 -23.02 2.18
N GLU A 524 30.71 -23.76 1.24
CA GLU A 524 31.83 -23.32 0.42
C GLU A 524 31.42 -22.17 -0.53
N GLU A 525 30.26 -22.27 -1.17
CA GLU A 525 29.72 -21.20 -2.02
C GLU A 525 29.40 -19.94 -1.19
N ALA A 526 28.81 -20.11 0.00
CA ALA A 526 28.59 -19.00 0.92
C ALA A 526 29.93 -18.36 1.36
N GLU A 527 30.98 -19.16 1.62
CA GLU A 527 32.30 -18.65 1.95
C GLU A 527 32.89 -17.81 0.79
N VAL A 528 32.75 -18.27 -0.46
CA VAL A 528 33.17 -17.51 -1.64
C VAL A 528 32.44 -16.17 -1.72
N LEU A 529 31.11 -16.15 -1.49
CA LEU A 529 30.34 -14.90 -1.47
C LEU A 529 30.86 -13.93 -0.40
N THR A 530 31.15 -14.41 0.81
CA THR A 530 31.68 -13.55 1.89
C THR A 530 33.07 -12.99 1.59
N LYS A 531 33.88 -13.67 0.77
CA LYS A 531 35.21 -13.20 0.33
C LYS A 531 35.13 -12.12 -0.76
N GLN A 532 34.01 -11.99 -1.47
CA GLN A 532 33.78 -10.95 -2.48
C GLN A 532 33.39 -9.61 -1.84
N ALA A 533 34.29 -9.04 -1.03
CA ALA A 533 34.01 -7.94 -0.10
C ALA A 533 33.14 -6.80 -0.69
N VAL A 534 33.50 -6.28 -1.88
CA VAL A 534 32.75 -5.17 -2.53
C VAL A 534 31.31 -5.54 -2.86
N ALA A 535 31.09 -6.76 -3.36
CA ALA A 535 29.76 -7.20 -3.76
C ALA A 535 28.96 -7.71 -2.55
N PHE A 536 29.65 -8.20 -1.52
CA PHE A 536 29.05 -8.64 -0.26
C PHE A 536 28.54 -7.47 0.59
N ASP A 537 29.24 -6.33 0.57
CA ASP A 537 28.86 -5.10 1.27
C ASP A 537 27.55 -4.48 0.74
N GLN A 538 27.11 -4.90 -0.46
CA GLN A 538 25.84 -4.44 -1.05
C GLN A 538 24.62 -5.12 -0.44
N PHE A 539 24.76 -6.30 0.20
CA PHE A 539 23.66 -6.91 0.94
C PHE A 539 23.34 -6.11 2.21
N THR A 540 22.10 -6.17 2.65
CA THR A 540 21.72 -5.74 3.99
C THR A 540 22.40 -6.58 5.06
N GLU A 541 22.59 -5.99 6.24
CA GLU A 541 23.22 -6.66 7.40
C GLU A 541 22.58 -8.01 7.76
N PRO A 542 21.24 -8.18 7.78
CA PRO A 542 20.61 -9.49 8.02
C PRO A 542 21.08 -10.57 7.05
N MET A 543 21.13 -10.28 5.75
CA MET A 543 21.56 -11.23 4.72
C MET A 543 23.06 -11.51 4.82
N GLN A 544 23.88 -10.49 5.07
CA GLN A 544 25.31 -10.67 5.33
C GLN A 544 25.54 -11.64 6.50
N ASP A 545 24.84 -11.44 7.61
CA ASP A 545 24.98 -12.29 8.79
C ASP A 545 24.51 -13.72 8.55
N ARG A 546 23.42 -13.90 7.80
CA ARG A 546 22.96 -15.23 7.38
C ARG A 546 24.02 -15.97 6.57
N LEU A 547 24.63 -15.31 5.60
CA LEU A 547 25.67 -15.89 4.74
C LEU A 547 26.97 -16.15 5.51
N ARG A 548 27.40 -15.24 6.41
CA ARG A 548 28.54 -15.47 7.31
C ARG A 548 28.34 -16.69 8.21
N ARG A 549 27.12 -16.89 8.73
CA ARG A 549 26.78 -18.09 9.51
C ARG A 549 26.84 -19.33 8.64
N ALA A 550 26.26 -19.30 7.44
CA ALA A 550 26.25 -20.42 6.51
C ALA A 550 27.67 -20.85 6.08
N ALA A 551 28.57 -19.90 5.82
CA ALA A 551 29.97 -20.17 5.48
C ALA A 551 30.74 -20.95 6.56
N LYS A 552 30.26 -20.94 7.81
CA LYS A 552 30.87 -21.67 8.94
C LYS A 552 30.16 -22.97 9.27
N GLN A 553 29.14 -23.37 8.50
CA GLN A 553 28.37 -24.58 8.76
C GLN A 553 29.08 -25.84 8.29
N ALA A 554 28.71 -26.97 8.89
CA ALA A 554 29.18 -28.29 8.46
C ALA A 554 28.69 -28.62 7.03
N PRO A 555 29.46 -29.42 6.26
CA PRO A 555 29.05 -29.90 4.95
C PRO A 555 27.66 -30.57 4.95
N GLY A 556 26.92 -30.44 3.84
CA GLY A 556 25.58 -31.01 3.67
C GLY A 556 24.43 -30.13 4.19
N LYS A 557 24.73 -28.93 4.68
CA LYS A 557 23.73 -27.88 4.95
C LYS A 557 23.67 -26.90 3.77
N TYR A 558 22.50 -26.28 3.60
CA TYR A 558 22.24 -25.34 2.52
C TYR A 558 21.73 -24.00 3.04
N VAL A 559 22.02 -22.94 2.29
CA VAL A 559 21.49 -21.59 2.48
C VAL A 559 20.99 -21.06 1.14
N VAL A 560 20.11 -20.06 1.16
CA VAL A 560 19.72 -19.30 -0.03
C VAL A 560 20.18 -17.86 0.11
N SER A 561 20.46 -17.20 -1.01
CA SER A 561 20.76 -15.77 -1.08
C SER A 561 19.66 -15.05 -1.86
N SER A 562 19.37 -13.79 -1.51
CA SER A 562 18.35 -12.97 -2.18
C SER A 562 18.62 -12.80 -3.68
N ASP A 563 19.89 -12.84 -4.11
CA ASP A 563 20.30 -12.66 -5.50
C ASP A 563 20.60 -13.97 -6.26
N HIS A 564 20.47 -15.15 -5.63
CA HIS A 564 20.74 -16.45 -6.25
C HIS A 564 19.44 -17.18 -6.57
N PHE A 565 18.72 -16.68 -7.58
CA PHE A 565 17.51 -17.34 -8.07
C PHE A 565 17.84 -18.68 -8.75
N ARG A 566 16.90 -19.61 -8.70
CA ARG A 566 17.07 -20.93 -9.31
C ARG A 566 17.41 -20.83 -10.79
N MET A 567 18.44 -21.55 -11.21
CA MET A 567 18.80 -21.66 -12.63
C MET A 567 17.87 -22.62 -13.38
N VAL A 568 17.19 -22.13 -14.42
CA VAL A 568 16.32 -22.90 -15.32
C VAL A 568 16.82 -22.71 -16.74
N ASN A 569 17.27 -23.79 -17.38
CA ASN A 569 17.87 -23.76 -18.72
C ASN A 569 19.01 -22.73 -18.85
N GLY A 570 19.86 -22.65 -17.83
CA GLY A 570 21.03 -21.77 -17.81
C GLY A 570 20.72 -20.28 -17.56
N LYS A 571 19.50 -19.93 -17.16
CA LYS A 571 19.13 -18.55 -16.77
C LYS A 571 18.45 -18.52 -15.39
N PRO A 572 18.66 -17.46 -14.59
CA PRO A 572 17.90 -17.26 -13.36
C PRO A 572 16.41 -17.24 -13.65
N THR A 573 15.61 -17.88 -12.80
CA THR A 573 14.15 -17.87 -12.94
C THR A 573 13.59 -16.44 -12.83
N ALA A 574 12.51 -16.16 -13.55
CA ALA A 574 11.72 -14.94 -13.37
C ALA A 574 10.59 -15.11 -12.32
N ASN A 575 10.62 -16.19 -11.53
CA ASN A 575 9.62 -16.50 -10.52
C ASN A 575 10.25 -17.03 -9.20
N PRO A 576 11.19 -16.28 -8.58
CA PRO A 576 11.64 -16.55 -7.22
C PRO A 576 10.45 -16.43 -6.24
N ARG A 577 10.39 -17.25 -5.19
CA ARG A 577 9.25 -17.25 -4.26
C ARG A 577 9.65 -17.51 -2.82
N TYR A 578 8.98 -16.83 -1.90
CA TYR A 578 9.01 -17.17 -0.47
C TYR A 578 7.66 -16.85 0.19
N LEU A 579 7.37 -17.47 1.34
CA LEU A 579 6.23 -17.13 2.18
C LEU A 579 6.63 -16.08 3.22
N GLN A 580 6.30 -14.82 2.94
CA GLN A 580 6.44 -13.71 3.89
C GLN A 580 5.39 -13.85 5.00
N VAL A 581 5.77 -13.68 6.27
CA VAL A 581 4.79 -13.55 7.35
C VAL A 581 4.00 -12.26 7.17
N ARG A 582 2.67 -12.33 7.25
CA ARG A 582 1.82 -11.13 7.09
C ARG A 582 2.23 -10.08 8.13
N THR A 583 2.49 -8.87 7.68
CA THR A 583 3.21 -7.85 8.47
C THR A 583 2.44 -7.37 9.69
N ASP A 584 1.11 -7.42 9.66
CA ASP A 584 0.26 -7.08 10.79
C ASP A 584 0.51 -7.99 12.01
N PHE A 585 0.89 -9.26 11.82
CA PHE A 585 1.27 -10.14 12.94
C PHE A 585 2.55 -9.68 13.63
N SER A 586 3.55 -9.24 12.87
CA SER A 586 4.78 -8.66 13.42
C SER A 586 4.59 -7.25 13.99
N MET A 587 3.49 -6.56 13.63
CA MET A 587 3.19 -5.18 14.01
C MET A 587 2.13 -5.08 15.12
N ALA A 588 2.24 -5.94 16.15
CA ALA A 588 1.28 -5.95 17.27
C ALA A 588 1.20 -4.59 17.99
N ARG A 589 2.36 -3.95 18.17
CA ARG A 589 2.49 -2.64 18.77
C ARG A 589 1.82 -1.55 17.92
N GLU A 590 2.10 -1.52 16.62
CA GLU A 590 1.53 -0.52 15.71
C GLU A 590 0.02 -0.71 15.56
N ARG A 591 -0.47 -1.96 15.60
CA ARG A 591 -1.91 -2.24 15.67
C ARG A 591 -2.55 -1.70 16.94
N ARG A 592 -1.88 -1.85 18.09
CA ARG A 592 -2.34 -1.24 19.34
C ARG A 592 -2.42 0.28 19.23
N VAL A 593 -1.36 0.92 18.73
CA VAL A 593 -1.33 2.38 18.49
C VAL A 593 -2.47 2.81 17.55
N ALA A 594 -2.68 2.10 16.43
CA ALA A 594 -3.75 2.37 15.48
C ALA A 594 -5.15 2.27 16.12
N GLU A 595 -5.37 1.22 16.92
CA GLU A 595 -6.63 0.95 17.60
C GLU A 595 -6.95 2.02 18.65
N VAL A 596 -6.02 2.32 19.57
CA VAL A 596 -6.24 3.31 20.62
C VAL A 596 -6.36 4.73 20.06
N SER A 597 -5.61 5.05 19.00
CA SER A 597 -5.73 6.34 18.31
C SER A 597 -7.13 6.55 17.74
N ALA A 598 -7.65 5.59 16.98
CA ALA A 598 -9.00 5.68 16.42
C ALA A 598 -10.08 5.64 17.51
N ARG A 599 -9.88 4.82 18.56
CA ARG A 599 -10.75 4.76 19.74
C ARG A 599 -10.91 6.11 20.42
N LEU A 600 -9.79 6.78 20.72
CA LEU A 600 -9.79 8.09 21.36
C LEU A 600 -10.42 9.14 20.44
N ARG A 601 -10.07 9.13 19.16
CA ARG A 601 -10.62 10.07 18.17
C ARG A 601 -12.14 9.98 18.06
N ARG A 602 -12.69 8.76 18.06
CA ARG A 602 -14.13 8.52 17.89
C ARG A 602 -14.86 8.30 19.22
N ARG A 603 -14.17 8.50 20.36
CA ARG A 603 -14.68 8.33 21.73
C ARG A 603 -15.36 6.97 21.97
N ILE A 604 -14.71 5.91 21.52
CA ILE A 604 -15.26 4.54 21.56
C ILE A 604 -15.07 3.94 22.96
N PRO A 605 -16.13 3.59 23.70
CA PRO A 605 -16.00 2.98 25.02
C PRO A 605 -15.26 1.64 24.96
N LEU A 606 -14.53 1.31 26.04
CA LEU A 606 -13.88 0.01 26.18
C LEU A 606 -14.88 -1.14 25.96
N GLY A 607 -14.43 -2.21 25.29
CA GLY A 607 -15.28 -3.36 24.92
C GLY A 607 -16.13 -3.18 23.66
N LYS A 608 -16.18 -1.97 23.08
CA LYS A 608 -16.77 -1.73 21.74
C LYS A 608 -15.69 -1.82 20.65
N PRO A 609 -16.01 -2.36 19.46
CA PRO A 609 -15.05 -2.55 18.37
C PRO A 609 -14.68 -1.22 17.70
N VAL A 610 -13.46 -1.17 17.16
CA VAL A 610 -13.02 -0.10 16.24
C VAL A 610 -13.12 -0.62 14.81
N HIS A 611 -14.02 -0.06 14.02
CA HIS A 611 -14.20 -0.44 12.62
C HIS A 611 -13.36 0.43 11.67
N HIS A 612 -12.73 -0.20 10.67
CA HIS A 612 -12.00 0.48 9.61
C HIS A 612 -12.60 0.14 8.23
N PRO A 613 -13.77 0.72 7.88
CA PRO A 613 -14.37 0.51 6.56
C PRO A 613 -13.47 1.01 5.44
N VAL A 614 -13.65 0.49 4.22
CA VAL A 614 -12.95 0.98 3.03
C VAL A 614 -13.30 2.46 2.80
N ASN A 615 -12.28 3.29 2.60
CA ASN A 615 -12.39 4.73 2.31
C ASN A 615 -12.11 5.07 0.84
N GLY A 616 -11.54 4.15 0.06
CA GLY A 616 -11.26 4.38 -1.35
C GLY A 616 -11.03 3.09 -2.13
N VAL A 617 -11.64 3.00 -3.30
CA VAL A 617 -11.48 1.90 -4.27
C VAL A 617 -10.54 2.39 -5.38
N LEU A 618 -9.28 1.93 -5.32
CA LEU A 618 -8.14 2.50 -6.02
C LEU A 618 -7.45 1.48 -6.92
N PRO A 619 -8.14 0.90 -7.94
CA PRO A 619 -7.58 -0.11 -8.82
C PRO A 619 -6.32 0.39 -9.54
N GLY A 620 -5.50 -0.55 -10.01
CA GLY A 620 -4.29 -0.28 -10.77
C GLY A 620 -4.36 -0.85 -12.18
N ARG A 621 -3.80 -0.12 -13.14
CA ARG A 621 -3.67 -0.58 -14.52
C ARG A 621 -2.21 -0.71 -14.94
N ARG A 622 -1.90 -1.83 -15.60
CA ARG A 622 -0.60 -2.00 -16.27
C ARG A 622 -0.67 -1.42 -17.67
N ASN A 623 -0.04 -0.28 -17.85
CA ASN A 623 0.08 0.37 -19.14
C ASN A 623 1.37 -0.04 -19.84
N ASN A 624 1.32 -0.15 -21.17
CA ASN A 624 2.49 -0.47 -22.00
C ASN A 624 2.56 0.36 -23.28
N PRO A 625 3.79 0.67 -23.75
CA PRO A 625 4.01 1.19 -25.10
C PRO A 625 3.69 0.10 -26.15
N PRO A 626 3.62 0.44 -27.44
CA PRO A 626 3.61 -0.58 -28.49
C PRO A 626 4.92 -1.39 -28.44
N ASP A 627 4.84 -2.69 -28.71
CA ASP A 627 5.98 -3.61 -28.69
C ASP A 627 5.69 -4.82 -29.61
N THR A 628 6.62 -5.78 -29.72
CA THR A 628 6.45 -7.01 -30.51
C THR A 628 6.98 -8.22 -29.74
N LEU A 629 6.17 -9.27 -29.64
CA LEU A 629 6.58 -10.54 -29.05
C LEU A 629 7.67 -11.24 -29.88
N ALA A 630 8.37 -12.21 -29.28
CA ALA A 630 9.44 -12.95 -29.95
C ALA A 630 8.98 -13.71 -31.20
N ASP A 631 7.70 -14.07 -31.28
CA ASP A 631 7.06 -14.72 -32.43
C ASP A 631 6.56 -13.73 -33.51
N GLY A 632 6.82 -12.43 -33.34
CA GLY A 632 6.39 -11.37 -34.26
C GLY A 632 5.01 -10.80 -33.98
N THR A 633 4.28 -11.29 -32.97
CA THR A 633 2.95 -10.79 -32.63
C THR A 633 3.02 -9.35 -32.10
N PRO A 634 2.30 -8.37 -32.71
CA PRO A 634 2.34 -6.99 -32.26
C PRO A 634 1.56 -6.81 -30.94
N ILE A 635 2.21 -6.17 -29.97
CA ILE A 635 1.58 -5.70 -28.74
C ILE A 635 1.07 -4.28 -28.98
N ARG A 636 -0.25 -4.10 -28.87
CA ARG A 636 -0.89 -2.79 -29.02
C ARG A 636 -0.58 -1.89 -27.80
N PRO A 637 -0.50 -0.56 -28.00
CA PRO A 637 -0.32 0.38 -26.91
C PRO A 637 -1.56 0.38 -25.99
N LEU A 638 -1.33 0.34 -24.68
CA LEU A 638 -2.35 0.46 -23.64
C LEU A 638 -1.94 1.53 -22.62
N ALA A 639 -1.49 2.69 -23.08
CA ALA A 639 -0.95 3.75 -22.22
C ALA A 639 -1.74 5.07 -22.35
N VAL A 640 -3.07 4.97 -22.39
CA VAL A 640 -4.00 6.11 -22.54
C VAL A 640 -4.39 6.76 -21.21
N PHE A 641 -4.12 6.11 -20.08
CA PHE A 641 -4.39 6.65 -18.76
C PHE A 641 -3.31 7.68 -18.36
N SER A 642 -3.76 8.80 -17.80
CA SER A 642 -2.95 9.74 -17.00
C SER A 642 -2.56 9.09 -15.66
N PRO A 643 -1.87 9.78 -14.72
CA PRO A 643 -1.48 9.18 -13.44
C PRO A 643 -2.64 8.54 -12.67
N ILE A 644 -3.82 9.17 -12.69
CA ILE A 644 -5.02 8.69 -12.02
C ILE A 644 -6.26 9.12 -12.82
N HIS A 645 -7.22 8.21 -13.01
CA HIS A 645 -8.49 8.48 -13.66
C HIS A 645 -9.63 8.15 -12.70
N TYR A 646 -10.57 9.07 -12.55
CA TYR A 646 -11.91 8.74 -12.08
C TYR A 646 -12.70 8.09 -13.22
N GLN A 647 -13.50 7.07 -12.91
CA GLN A 647 -14.43 6.45 -13.85
C GLN A 647 -15.78 6.31 -13.18
N ASP A 648 -16.84 6.75 -13.86
CA ASP A 648 -18.21 6.43 -13.46
C ASP A 648 -18.42 4.91 -13.50
N LEU A 649 -19.44 4.42 -12.79
CA LEU A 649 -19.64 2.97 -12.63
C LEU A 649 -19.74 2.20 -13.96
N PRO A 650 -20.40 2.67 -15.03
CA PRO A 650 -20.43 1.95 -16.30
C PRO A 650 -19.02 1.73 -16.88
N GLU A 651 -18.21 2.78 -16.99
CA GLU A 651 -16.85 2.74 -17.54
C GLU A 651 -15.92 1.94 -16.63
N LEU A 652 -16.07 2.06 -15.31
CA LEU A 652 -15.34 1.26 -14.34
C LEU A 652 -15.67 -0.23 -14.50
N PHE A 653 -16.93 -0.58 -14.76
CA PHE A 653 -17.32 -1.97 -14.97
C PHE A 653 -16.88 -2.52 -16.32
N MET A 654 -16.77 -1.69 -17.37
CA MET A 654 -16.08 -2.11 -18.60
C MET A 654 -14.63 -2.50 -18.31
N GLU A 655 -13.94 -1.71 -17.48
CA GLU A 655 -12.57 -1.98 -17.04
C GLU A 655 -12.50 -3.25 -16.17
N PHE A 656 -13.37 -3.41 -15.19
CA PHE A 656 -13.40 -4.58 -14.31
C PHE A 656 -13.75 -5.88 -15.04
N ILE A 657 -14.73 -5.86 -15.94
CA ILE A 657 -15.10 -7.03 -16.77
C ILE A 657 -13.93 -7.44 -17.66
N SER A 658 -13.26 -6.45 -18.27
CA SER A 658 -12.23 -6.72 -19.28
C SER A 658 -10.87 -7.05 -18.66
N SER A 659 -10.47 -6.36 -17.59
CA SER A 659 -9.18 -6.53 -16.89
C SER A 659 -8.02 -6.66 -17.88
N LEU A 660 -7.84 -5.61 -18.70
CA LEU A 660 -6.97 -5.67 -19.89
C LEU A 660 -5.49 -5.61 -19.55
N THR A 661 -4.68 -6.32 -20.34
CA THR A 661 -3.22 -6.32 -20.25
C THR A 661 -2.57 -6.48 -21.61
N GLY A 662 -1.39 -5.86 -21.80
CA GLY A 662 -0.60 -6.05 -23.02
C GLY A 662 0.09 -7.42 -23.11
N LYS A 663 0.03 -8.24 -22.05
CA LYS A 663 0.50 -9.63 -22.08
C LYS A 663 -0.53 -10.51 -22.80
N SER A 664 -0.06 -11.45 -23.61
CA SER A 664 -0.88 -12.44 -24.31
C SER A 664 -2.04 -11.80 -25.10
N PRO A 665 -1.76 -10.95 -26.10
CA PRO A 665 -2.78 -10.30 -26.90
C PRO A 665 -3.69 -11.30 -27.63
N SER A 666 -4.94 -10.93 -27.83
CA SER A 666 -5.89 -11.70 -28.64
C SER A 666 -5.74 -11.39 -30.12
N THR A 667 -6.45 -12.12 -30.99
CA THR A 667 -6.46 -11.85 -32.43
C THR A 667 -7.01 -10.46 -32.78
N THR A 668 -7.87 -9.89 -31.93
CA THR A 668 -8.56 -8.61 -32.18
C THR A 668 -8.07 -7.46 -31.32
N GLY A 669 -7.29 -7.70 -30.26
CA GLY A 669 -6.89 -6.66 -29.32
C GLY A 669 -5.91 -7.12 -28.23
N ALA A 670 -6.12 -6.61 -27.01
CA ALA A 670 -5.29 -6.90 -25.85
C ALA A 670 -5.61 -8.29 -25.25
N GLY A 671 -4.76 -8.72 -24.31
CA GLY A 671 -5.07 -9.82 -23.41
C GLY A 671 -6.02 -9.39 -22.31
N SER A 672 -6.64 -10.38 -21.66
CA SER A 672 -7.58 -10.18 -20.55
C SER A 672 -7.27 -11.17 -19.43
N GLU A 673 -7.26 -10.69 -18.19
CA GLU A 673 -7.20 -11.55 -16.99
C GLU A 673 -8.61 -12.03 -16.54
N GLY A 674 -9.64 -11.74 -17.34
CA GLY A 674 -11.04 -12.01 -17.03
C GLY A 674 -11.61 -11.09 -15.96
N ALA A 675 -12.93 -11.15 -15.76
CA ALA A 675 -13.63 -10.27 -14.83
C ALA A 675 -12.98 -10.22 -13.45
N LEU A 676 -12.77 -9.00 -12.94
CA LEU A 676 -12.16 -8.69 -11.65
C LEU A 676 -10.76 -9.28 -11.46
N THR A 677 -10.04 -9.59 -12.55
CA THR A 677 -8.77 -10.36 -12.55
C THR A 677 -8.90 -11.77 -11.97
N LYS A 678 -10.12 -12.30 -11.93
CA LYS A 678 -10.45 -13.61 -11.36
C LYS A 678 -10.70 -14.67 -12.44
N GLY A 679 -10.38 -14.38 -13.71
CA GLY A 679 -10.49 -15.33 -14.82
C GLY A 679 -9.95 -16.74 -14.49
N PRO A 680 -8.73 -16.86 -13.95
CA PRO A 680 -8.15 -18.16 -13.56
C PRO A 680 -8.66 -18.72 -12.22
N PHE A 681 -9.42 -17.94 -11.45
CA PHE A 681 -9.75 -18.22 -10.04
C PHE A 681 -11.26 -18.23 -9.75
N ASN A 682 -12.10 -18.38 -10.78
CA ASN A 682 -13.54 -18.48 -10.63
C ASN A 682 -14.08 -19.71 -11.40
N ALA A 683 -14.68 -20.66 -10.69
CA ALA A 683 -15.27 -21.89 -11.25
C ALA A 683 -16.77 -21.76 -11.58
N LEU A 684 -17.33 -20.55 -11.40
CA LEU A 684 -18.72 -20.19 -11.64
C LEU A 684 -18.83 -19.22 -12.83
N ARG A 685 -20.05 -18.78 -13.12
CA ARG A 685 -20.27 -17.67 -14.05
C ARG A 685 -19.88 -16.36 -13.35
N PHE A 686 -19.09 -15.53 -14.02
CA PHE A 686 -18.62 -14.24 -13.49
C PHE A 686 -19.74 -13.25 -13.13
N THR A 687 -20.96 -13.45 -13.63
CA THR A 687 -22.09 -12.56 -13.34
C THR A 687 -22.41 -12.47 -11.85
N ALA A 688 -22.21 -13.54 -11.08
CA ALA A 688 -22.47 -13.51 -9.64
C ALA A 688 -21.49 -12.56 -8.91
N ASP A 689 -20.19 -12.71 -9.18
CA ASP A 689 -19.13 -11.81 -8.68
C ASP A 689 -19.38 -10.35 -9.10
N LEU A 690 -19.65 -10.13 -10.40
CA LEU A 690 -19.86 -8.79 -10.96
C LEU A 690 -21.09 -8.11 -10.36
N ASN A 691 -22.20 -8.84 -10.21
CA ASN A 691 -23.42 -8.29 -9.61
C ASN A 691 -23.18 -7.92 -8.15
N ASN A 692 -22.48 -8.77 -7.38
CA ASN A 692 -22.20 -8.48 -5.98
C ASN A 692 -21.30 -7.25 -5.83
N THR A 693 -20.24 -7.18 -6.65
CA THR A 693 -19.33 -6.02 -6.70
C THR A 693 -20.10 -4.75 -7.06
N LEU A 694 -20.99 -4.80 -8.07
CA LEU A 694 -21.76 -3.63 -8.53
C LEU A 694 -22.69 -3.11 -7.43
N VAL A 695 -23.45 -4.02 -6.82
CA VAL A 695 -24.36 -3.67 -5.73
C VAL A 695 -23.57 -3.10 -4.55
N GLY A 696 -22.43 -3.70 -4.20
CA GLY A 696 -21.56 -3.20 -3.14
C GLY A 696 -21.04 -1.79 -3.39
N MET A 697 -20.56 -1.50 -4.62
CA MET A 697 -20.10 -0.18 -5.02
C MET A 697 -21.23 0.87 -4.92
N ILE A 698 -22.43 0.54 -5.40
CA ILE A 698 -23.60 1.44 -5.35
C ILE A 698 -24.01 1.72 -3.91
N LEU A 699 -24.18 0.67 -3.09
CA LEU A 699 -24.64 0.82 -1.70
C LEU A 699 -23.62 1.54 -0.83
N CYS A 700 -22.32 1.36 -1.09
CA CYS A 700 -21.28 2.07 -0.36
C CYS A 700 -20.99 3.46 -0.92
N GLY A 701 -21.59 3.87 -2.03
CA GLY A 701 -21.30 5.15 -2.70
C GLY A 701 -19.83 5.28 -3.12
N TYR A 702 -19.18 4.17 -3.49
CA TYR A 702 -17.76 4.19 -3.82
C TYR A 702 -17.51 4.67 -5.25
N ALA A 703 -16.51 5.55 -5.37
CA ALA A 703 -15.92 5.97 -6.63
C ALA A 703 -14.70 5.11 -6.98
N GLY A 704 -14.54 4.78 -8.26
CA GLY A 704 -13.37 4.05 -8.76
C GLY A 704 -12.31 4.98 -9.32
N PHE A 705 -11.11 4.97 -8.72
CA PHE A 705 -9.96 5.72 -9.22
C PHE A 705 -8.82 4.80 -9.69
N SER A 706 -8.68 4.67 -11.00
CA SER A 706 -7.67 3.82 -11.64
C SER A 706 -6.31 4.52 -11.71
N SER A 707 -5.30 3.93 -11.08
CA SER A 707 -3.92 4.43 -11.08
C SER A 707 -3.05 3.77 -12.17
N ALA A 708 -2.22 4.56 -12.84
CA ALA A 708 -1.33 4.06 -13.88
C ALA A 708 -0.04 3.45 -13.32
N ALA A 709 0.32 2.26 -13.81
CA ALA A 709 1.60 1.61 -13.58
C ALA A 709 2.30 1.25 -14.91
N GLY A 710 3.63 1.14 -14.87
CA GLY A 710 4.48 0.89 -16.02
C GLY A 710 4.72 2.15 -16.85
N TYR A 711 3.69 2.64 -17.55
CA TYR A 711 3.81 3.76 -18.49
C TYR A 711 2.65 4.77 -18.39
N ILE A 712 2.94 6.04 -18.67
CA ILE A 712 1.96 7.10 -18.93
C ILE A 712 2.28 7.69 -20.29
N GLY A 713 1.41 7.42 -21.28
CA GLY A 713 1.75 7.63 -22.69
C GLY A 713 3.06 6.93 -23.03
N ARG A 714 4.06 7.71 -23.46
CA ARG A 714 5.41 7.21 -23.82
C ARG A 714 6.41 7.24 -22.66
N ARG A 715 6.02 7.73 -21.48
CA ARG A 715 6.94 7.90 -20.34
C ARG A 715 6.86 6.68 -19.43
N LYS A 716 8.01 6.10 -19.08
CA LYS A 716 8.09 4.99 -18.12
C LYS A 716 8.02 5.53 -16.69
N VAL A 717 7.09 5.00 -15.90
CA VAL A 717 6.82 5.40 -14.51
C VAL A 717 6.97 4.25 -13.51
N ASP A 718 7.15 3.00 -13.96
CA ASP A 718 7.21 1.82 -13.09
C ASP A 718 6.04 1.82 -12.08
N HIS A 719 6.33 1.79 -10.78
CA HIS A 719 5.36 1.88 -9.70
C HIS A 719 5.42 3.22 -8.95
N ASP A 720 6.10 4.23 -9.50
CA ASP A 720 6.29 5.54 -8.85
C ASP A 720 4.94 6.19 -8.47
N ILE A 721 3.92 6.06 -9.34
CA ILE A 721 2.56 6.55 -9.06
C ILE A 721 1.81 5.62 -8.11
N SER A 722 1.96 4.29 -8.25
CA SER A 722 1.27 3.30 -7.41
C SER A 722 1.55 3.49 -5.92
N LEU A 723 2.79 3.87 -5.57
CA LEU A 723 3.21 4.12 -4.18
C LEU A 723 2.68 5.44 -3.61
N LEU A 724 2.37 6.42 -4.47
CA LEU A 724 1.85 7.72 -4.07
C LEU A 724 0.36 7.73 -3.79
N VAL A 725 -0.40 6.81 -4.39
CA VAL A 725 -1.87 6.73 -4.24
C VAL A 725 -2.32 6.80 -2.76
N PRO A 726 -1.86 5.91 -1.85
CA PRO A 726 -2.28 5.98 -0.45
C PRO A 726 -1.80 7.25 0.27
N GLU A 727 -0.71 7.86 -0.18
CA GLU A 727 -0.15 9.07 0.42
C GLU A 727 -1.02 10.29 0.09
N VAL A 728 -1.51 10.38 -1.15
CA VAL A 728 -2.46 11.41 -1.55
C VAL A 728 -3.80 11.17 -0.84
N TRP A 729 -4.34 9.96 -0.91
CA TRP A 729 -5.67 9.65 -0.39
C TRP A 729 -5.79 9.94 1.11
N CYS A 730 -4.84 9.46 1.93
CA CYS A 730 -4.91 9.66 3.39
C CYS A 730 -4.76 11.13 3.84
N ARG A 731 -4.37 12.04 2.93
CA ARG A 731 -4.21 13.48 3.19
C ARG A 731 -5.38 14.33 2.69
N MET A 732 -6.37 13.70 2.08
CA MET A 732 -7.64 14.32 1.68
C MET A 732 -8.74 13.94 2.69
N SER A 733 -9.72 14.81 2.94
CA SER A 733 -10.96 14.47 3.64
C SER A 733 -11.85 13.55 2.79
N GLU A 734 -12.90 13.01 3.39
CA GLU A 734 -13.93 12.27 2.63
C GLU A 734 -14.55 13.16 1.54
N ASP A 735 -14.90 14.41 1.86
CA ASP A 735 -15.47 15.37 0.89
C ASP A 735 -14.50 15.72 -0.25
N GLU A 736 -13.20 15.87 0.03
CA GLU A 736 -12.19 16.17 -0.99
C GLU A 736 -11.98 15.02 -1.97
N ARG A 737 -12.28 13.78 -1.55
CA ARG A 737 -12.16 12.58 -2.39
C ARG A 737 -13.41 12.33 -3.25
N ASP A 738 -14.51 13.02 -2.97
CA ASP A 738 -15.74 12.93 -3.73
C ASP A 738 -15.51 13.39 -5.18
N PRO A 739 -15.76 12.55 -6.20
CA PRO A 739 -15.67 12.94 -7.59
C PRO A 739 -16.48 14.20 -7.91
N GLU A 740 -17.65 14.40 -7.31
CA GLU A 740 -18.46 15.60 -7.55
C GLU A 740 -17.75 16.86 -7.07
N TYR A 741 -17.09 16.79 -5.91
CA TYR A 741 -16.25 17.87 -5.40
C TYR A 741 -15.08 18.13 -6.36
N LEU A 742 -14.38 17.09 -6.78
CA LEU A 742 -13.23 17.21 -7.68
C LEU A 742 -13.61 17.79 -9.06
N ILE A 743 -14.76 17.39 -9.62
CA ILE A 743 -15.28 17.91 -10.89
C ILE A 743 -15.70 19.37 -10.74
N ARG A 744 -16.49 19.71 -9.71
CA ARG A 744 -17.00 21.07 -9.50
C ARG A 744 -15.89 22.11 -9.35
N ASN A 745 -14.76 21.70 -8.76
CA ASN A 745 -13.59 22.56 -8.55
C ASN A 745 -12.55 22.47 -9.69
N GLY A 746 -12.85 21.73 -10.78
CA GLY A 746 -11.96 21.64 -11.95
C GLY A 746 -10.68 20.83 -11.72
N PHE A 747 -10.66 19.94 -10.73
CA PHE A 747 -9.55 19.02 -10.47
C PHE A 747 -9.61 17.75 -11.32
N LEU A 748 -10.78 17.45 -11.89
CA LEU A 748 -10.98 16.40 -12.89
C LEU A 748 -11.45 17.02 -14.21
N GLU A 749 -10.83 16.59 -15.31
CA GLU A 749 -11.22 16.94 -16.67
C GLU A 749 -11.85 15.71 -17.33
N LYS A 750 -13.05 15.87 -17.89
CA LYS A 750 -13.74 14.79 -18.60
C LYS A 750 -13.03 14.52 -19.93
N VAL A 751 -12.84 13.23 -20.22
CA VAL A 751 -12.37 12.80 -21.55
C VAL A 751 -13.58 12.66 -22.45
N GLU A 752 -13.54 13.30 -23.62
CA GLU A 752 -14.59 13.20 -24.64
C GLU A 752 -14.11 12.36 -25.81
N ASP A 753 -15.05 11.81 -26.57
CA ASP A 753 -14.76 11.14 -27.84
C ASP A 753 -14.04 12.09 -28.81
N ILE A 754 -13.12 11.52 -29.61
CA ILE A 754 -12.33 12.30 -30.57
C ILE A 754 -12.45 11.74 -31.98
N GLU A 755 -12.43 12.61 -32.97
CA GLU A 755 -12.34 12.24 -34.38
C GLU A 755 -10.88 12.15 -34.82
N LEU A 756 -10.44 10.96 -35.24
CA LEU A 756 -9.09 10.73 -35.74
C LEU A 756 -9.13 10.05 -37.10
N SER A 757 -8.72 10.79 -38.13
CA SER A 757 -8.66 10.30 -39.52
C SER A 757 -10.02 9.77 -40.03
N GLY A 758 -11.11 10.48 -39.71
CA GLY A 758 -12.47 10.12 -40.14
C GLY A 758 -13.08 8.93 -39.38
N ARG A 759 -12.51 8.56 -38.23
CA ARG A 759 -13.07 7.57 -37.31
C ARG A 759 -13.25 8.18 -35.94
N THR A 760 -14.41 7.94 -35.35
CA THR A 760 -14.67 8.21 -33.94
C THR A 760 -13.89 7.24 -33.07
N VAL A 761 -13.05 7.78 -32.20
CA VAL A 761 -12.38 7.06 -31.12
C VAL A 761 -13.21 7.28 -29.86
N LEU A 762 -13.79 6.20 -29.35
CA LEU A 762 -14.57 6.18 -28.11
C LEU A 762 -13.61 6.35 -26.93
N ALA A 763 -13.28 7.59 -26.61
CA ALA A 763 -12.32 7.95 -25.56
C ALA A 763 -13.01 8.32 -24.25
N SER A 764 -14.32 8.59 -24.30
CA SER A 764 -15.17 8.87 -23.15
C SER A 764 -15.30 7.72 -22.15
#